data_AF-A0A8H3G6Z4-F1
#
_entry.id   AF-A0A8H3G6Z4-F1
#
_cell.length_a   1.000
_cell.length_b   1.000
_cell.length_c   1.000
_cell.angle_alpha   90.00
_cell.angle_beta   90.00
_cell.angle_gamma   90.00
#
_symmetry.space_group_name_H-M   'P 1'
#
loop_
_entity.id
_entity.type
_entity.pdbx_description
1 polymer ?
#
loop_
_entity_poly.entity_id
_entity_poly.type
_entity_poly.pdbx_seq_one_letter_code
_entity_poly.pdbx_strand_id
1 'polypeptide(L)'
;MERPIMTEFKGAVSKDVIDVIDRPHELQISDLQQMQPPTELIDVSRDLNSGSASMICPARSSTQALHHGRLVLSRWDRLLGLVKSPNGRQAIAVDGGSLDVASVLAVARHGANVIVDRDVLERMDQSFESMKSCLAMGQTIYGVNTGFGGNADTYTNKTEKLQRNLIRYLNCGIIPDPLASGPEPTDVRLKDGTSAGRSDFEWLRQAIFDEDSITSYTMPESWVKATLLIRSNSLSGGNSGVRSNLVSGMVHLLNKNISPVIPIRGSISASGDLIPLSYIAATLQGSRHVQVWIRDEEKCAYRKRVLACEALTSSSLKAIQLGPKEGLAIVNGTSVSAAVGCLALQDTHEVIILSQILTAMGVEALRGSIESFHPFFSTIRPHVGQSEVANNIRIFLGGSRLVSDKAEEYANSDSLRQDRYSIRTTPQWLGPQLEDLVLADQQISVEINSTTDNPILDPGSGEILHGGNFQAMTVTSAMEKTRNVIQSIGRLLFAQCTEVMNPVFSNGLPPNLSADEPSQSFFFKGLDISVAALQSELSLMSTSVVSLVQNAEMGNQSVKSLAFLSARYTHTALDIVSQILEKATLELFQPLLTEIDELNHTLWQQLRKAYDASTAVDSSQRFVQIMKTLQPTIIDHAVANGNNAAALMPTLIEWTESSAALALEVFESTKSKYAANPDASEFLGSASKRMYKFVRCQLGIPFHIETRETEHTDLMDEPDERSLGAMVSVIHCAIQNGTLYIPVMECLREAEDLL
;
A
#
# COMPACT_ATOMS: atom_id res chain seq x y z
N MET A 1 -15.71 23.45 -61.31
CA MET A 1 -16.06 22.01 -61.26
C MET A 1 -16.33 21.70 -59.79
N GLU A 2 -17.53 21.89 -59.24
CA GLU A 2 -18.89 21.57 -59.70
C GLU A 2 -19.29 20.09 -59.61
N ARG A 3 -19.81 19.78 -58.41
CA ARG A 3 -21.00 18.98 -58.10
C ARG A 3 -20.92 17.43 -57.96
N PRO A 4 -21.86 16.84 -57.17
CA PRO A 4 -21.68 15.50 -56.57
C PRO A 4 -22.87 14.52 -56.77
N ILE A 5 -22.69 13.29 -56.29
CA ILE A 5 -23.67 12.19 -56.13
C ILE A 5 -23.20 11.46 -54.84
N MET A 6 -23.84 11.39 -53.65
CA MET A 6 -25.23 11.06 -53.22
C MET A 6 -25.68 9.64 -53.65
N THR A 7 -25.99 8.67 -52.79
CA THR A 7 -26.42 8.68 -51.36
C THR A 7 -26.21 7.29 -50.71
N GLU A 8 -26.48 7.18 -49.39
CA GLU A 8 -26.63 5.95 -48.57
C GLU A 8 -25.29 5.32 -48.11
N PHE A 9 -25.11 4.86 -46.86
CA PHE A 9 -26.08 4.39 -45.85
C PHE A 9 -26.38 5.34 -44.67
N LYS A 10 -27.50 5.09 -43.98
CA LYS A 10 -27.83 5.60 -42.63
C LYS A 10 -28.03 4.45 -41.65
N GLY A 11 -27.67 4.69 -40.38
CA GLY A 11 -28.30 4.04 -39.22
C GLY A 11 -27.52 2.93 -38.53
N ALA A 12 -26.73 3.29 -37.49
CA ALA A 12 -26.34 2.41 -36.37
C ALA A 12 -25.66 3.20 -35.22
N VAL A 13 -26.23 4.32 -34.79
CA VAL A 13 -25.83 4.99 -33.53
C VAL A 13 -27.12 5.29 -32.76
N SER A 14 -27.42 4.44 -31.77
CA SER A 14 -28.58 4.66 -30.91
C SER A 14 -28.28 5.74 -29.86
N LYS A 15 -29.33 6.36 -29.32
CA LYS A 15 -29.24 7.62 -28.58
C LYS A 15 -29.07 7.44 -27.06
N ASP A 16 -28.78 6.22 -26.63
CA ASP A 16 -29.04 5.73 -25.26
C ASP A 16 -27.82 5.78 -24.33
N VAL A 17 -26.74 6.45 -24.75
CA VAL A 17 -25.47 6.56 -24.01
C VAL A 17 -25.39 7.86 -23.18
N ILE A 18 -26.35 8.77 -23.32
CA ILE A 18 -26.43 10.03 -22.56
C ILE A 18 -27.87 10.22 -22.04
N ASP A 19 -28.16 9.59 -20.89
CA ASP A 19 -29.25 9.98 -19.95
C ASP A 19 -29.29 9.14 -18.64
N VAL A 20 -28.46 8.09 -18.50
CA VAL A 20 -28.47 7.17 -17.33
C VAL A 20 -27.68 7.71 -16.12
N ILE A 21 -27.98 8.94 -15.68
CA ILE A 21 -27.43 9.52 -14.44
C ILE A 21 -28.53 9.95 -13.44
N ASP A 22 -29.79 10.13 -13.89
CA ASP A 22 -30.84 10.74 -13.06
C ASP A 22 -32.15 9.92 -13.02
N ARG A 23 -32.21 8.91 -12.12
CA ARG A 23 -33.39 8.45 -11.33
C ARG A 23 -33.18 7.04 -10.72
N PRO A 24 -33.42 6.85 -9.41
CA PRO A 24 -33.55 5.52 -8.80
C PRO A 24 -35.02 5.00 -8.82
N HIS A 25 -35.14 3.67 -8.72
CA HIS A 25 -36.37 2.86 -8.53
C HIS A 25 -37.14 2.37 -9.78
N GLU A 26 -37.82 1.24 -9.58
CA GLU A 26 -38.75 0.50 -10.48
C GLU A 26 -38.20 -0.15 -11.76
N LEU A 27 -37.78 -1.43 -11.63
CA LEU A 27 -38.00 -2.46 -12.66
C LEU A 27 -38.48 -3.77 -12.00
N GLN A 28 -39.26 -4.57 -12.74
CA GLN A 28 -40.03 -5.70 -12.22
C GLN A 28 -39.40 -7.07 -12.52
N ILE A 29 -39.85 -8.09 -11.79
CA ILE A 29 -39.42 -9.49 -11.96
C ILE A 29 -40.30 -10.16 -13.03
N SER A 30 -39.82 -10.24 -14.28
CA SER A 30 -40.49 -10.99 -15.35
C SER A 30 -39.55 -11.77 -16.29
N ASP A 31 -38.36 -11.25 -16.58
CA ASP A 31 -37.61 -11.68 -17.79
C ASP A 31 -36.58 -12.81 -17.54
N LEU A 32 -36.55 -13.37 -16.32
CA LEU A 32 -35.67 -14.50 -15.95
C LEU A 32 -36.22 -15.87 -16.39
N GLN A 33 -36.39 -16.08 -17.70
CA GLN A 33 -36.76 -17.41 -18.22
C GLN A 33 -36.47 -17.65 -19.73
N GLN A 34 -35.20 -17.93 -20.09
CA GLN A 34 -34.80 -18.86 -21.19
C GLN A 34 -33.27 -18.83 -21.47
N MET A 35 -32.48 -19.68 -20.79
CA MET A 35 -31.30 -20.36 -21.36
C MET A 35 -31.02 -21.63 -20.53
N GLN A 36 -30.73 -22.76 -21.19
CA GLN A 36 -30.26 -24.00 -20.56
C GLN A 36 -28.78 -24.24 -20.92
N PRO A 37 -27.93 -24.71 -19.99
CA PRO A 37 -26.57 -25.13 -20.32
C PRO A 37 -26.54 -26.55 -20.92
N PRO A 38 -25.64 -26.85 -21.87
CA PRO A 38 -25.38 -28.21 -22.29
C PRO A 38 -24.69 -29.01 -21.18
N THR A 39 -24.88 -30.33 -21.16
CA THR A 39 -24.38 -31.23 -20.11
C THR A 39 -23.39 -32.23 -20.69
N GLU A 40 -22.16 -32.26 -20.19
CA GLU A 40 -21.28 -33.42 -20.28
C GLU A 40 -20.28 -33.41 -19.11
N LEU A 41 -20.14 -34.54 -18.42
CA LEU A 41 -19.29 -34.73 -17.24
C LEU A 41 -18.32 -35.88 -17.52
N ILE A 42 -17.01 -35.64 -17.32
CA ILE A 42 -15.99 -36.68 -17.42
C ILE A 42 -15.71 -37.22 -16.02
N ASP A 43 -16.09 -38.49 -15.79
CA ASP A 43 -15.82 -39.22 -14.55
C ASP A 43 -14.36 -39.72 -14.53
N VAL A 44 -13.64 -39.40 -13.44
CA VAL A 44 -12.27 -39.89 -13.17
C VAL A 44 -12.20 -40.40 -11.73
N SER A 45 -12.92 -41.49 -11.45
CA SER A 45 -12.92 -42.10 -10.11
C SER A 45 -12.91 -43.64 -10.11
N ARG A 46 -11.73 -44.26 -10.26
CA ARG A 46 -11.48 -45.67 -9.90
C ARG A 46 -10.01 -46.01 -9.66
N ASP A 47 -9.82 -47.02 -8.81
CA ASP A 47 -8.56 -47.64 -8.36
C ASP A 47 -7.59 -46.66 -7.65
N LEU A 48 -7.12 -46.92 -6.42
CA LEU A 48 -6.72 -48.20 -5.84
C LEU A 48 -7.22 -48.37 -4.40
N ASN A 49 -7.52 -49.62 -4.01
CA ASN A 49 -7.92 -49.96 -2.64
C ASN A 49 -7.24 -51.27 -2.18
N SER A 50 -6.13 -51.16 -1.46
CA SER A 50 -5.42 -52.28 -0.83
C SER A 50 -4.76 -51.80 0.46
N GLY A 51 -5.37 -52.10 1.61
CA GLY A 51 -5.03 -51.46 2.88
C GLY A 51 -4.02 -52.20 3.75
N SER A 52 -3.36 -51.43 4.62
CA SER A 52 -2.79 -51.89 5.89
C SER A 52 -3.07 -50.82 6.95
N ALA A 53 -3.51 -51.22 8.13
CA ALA A 53 -3.96 -50.27 9.15
C ALA A 53 -2.80 -49.76 10.02
N SER A 54 -2.63 -48.45 10.09
CA SER A 54 -1.86 -47.77 11.13
C SER A 54 -2.57 -46.48 11.54
N MET A 55 -2.76 -46.28 12.84
CA MET A 55 -3.18 -44.98 13.37
C MET A 55 -1.98 -44.03 13.33
N ILE A 56 -2.16 -42.81 12.83
CA ILE A 56 -1.51 -41.55 13.23
C ILE A 56 -2.09 -40.42 12.34
N CYS A 57 -2.25 -39.23 12.94
CA CYS A 57 -2.67 -37.92 12.42
C CYS A 57 -3.16 -37.77 10.94
N PRO A 58 -4.27 -37.03 10.68
CA PRO A 58 -4.59 -36.61 9.33
C PRO A 58 -3.46 -35.73 8.76
N ALA A 59 -2.98 -36.09 7.56
CA ALA A 59 -1.86 -35.41 6.94
C ALA A 59 -2.23 -33.96 6.57
N ARG A 60 -1.34 -33.01 6.91
CA ARG A 60 -1.34 -31.70 6.24
C ARG A 60 -1.01 -31.95 4.77
N SER A 61 -1.78 -31.35 3.86
CA SER A 61 -1.52 -31.40 2.43
C SER A 61 -0.11 -30.89 2.11
N SER A 62 0.49 -31.44 1.05
CA SER A 62 1.83 -31.10 0.60
C SER A 62 2.05 -29.59 0.47
N THR A 63 3.07 -29.08 1.15
CA THR A 63 3.58 -27.72 0.94
C THR A 63 4.25 -27.62 -0.42
N GLN A 64 3.47 -27.43 -1.49
CA GLN A 64 3.94 -26.60 -2.59
C GLN A 64 4.34 -25.24 -2.00
N ALA A 65 5.48 -24.71 -2.42
CA ALA A 65 5.86 -23.36 -2.02
C ALA A 65 4.79 -22.39 -2.58
N LEU A 66 4.19 -21.59 -1.71
CA LEU A 66 3.19 -20.60 -2.12
C LEU A 66 3.89 -19.51 -2.93
N HIS A 67 3.60 -19.47 -4.23
CA HIS A 67 3.93 -18.34 -5.09
C HIS A 67 3.24 -17.07 -4.59
N HIS A 68 3.98 -15.97 -4.56
CA HIS A 68 3.51 -14.73 -3.96
C HIS A 68 2.46 -14.07 -4.87
N GLY A 69 2.65 -14.08 -6.19
CA GLY A 69 1.67 -13.59 -7.16
C GLY A 69 0.30 -14.26 -7.00
N ARG A 70 0.26 -15.59 -6.99
CA ARG A 70 -0.97 -16.40 -6.73
C ARG A 70 -1.64 -16.06 -5.40
N LEU A 71 -0.86 -15.86 -4.32
CA LEU A 71 -1.36 -15.45 -3.01
C LEU A 71 -2.05 -14.07 -3.05
N VAL A 72 -1.45 -13.10 -3.76
CA VAL A 72 -2.01 -11.74 -3.85
C VAL A 72 -3.19 -11.67 -4.83
N LEU A 73 -3.12 -12.32 -5.99
CA LEU A 73 -4.24 -12.35 -6.96
C LEU A 73 -5.49 -13.01 -6.39
N SER A 74 -5.36 -14.18 -5.76
CA SER A 74 -6.51 -14.87 -5.15
C SER A 74 -7.17 -14.06 -4.03
N ARG A 75 -6.38 -13.30 -3.27
CA ARG A 75 -6.86 -12.34 -2.26
C ARG A 75 -7.53 -11.12 -2.87
N TRP A 76 -6.97 -10.58 -3.96
CA TRP A 76 -7.55 -9.46 -4.68
C TRP A 76 -8.91 -9.83 -5.28
N ASP A 77 -9.02 -11.00 -5.91
CA ASP A 77 -10.28 -11.51 -6.46
C ASP A 77 -11.32 -11.78 -5.36
N ARG A 78 -10.88 -12.31 -4.21
CA ARG A 78 -11.73 -12.45 -3.01
C ARG A 78 -12.24 -11.09 -2.52
N LEU A 79 -11.37 -10.08 -2.43
CA LEU A 79 -11.75 -8.71 -2.02
C LEU A 79 -12.71 -8.06 -3.03
N LEU A 80 -12.45 -8.21 -4.33
CA LEU A 80 -13.34 -7.73 -5.39
C LEU A 80 -14.72 -8.39 -5.31
N GLY A 81 -14.80 -9.71 -5.10
CA GLY A 81 -16.07 -10.42 -4.92
C GLY A 81 -16.87 -9.93 -3.70
N LEU A 82 -16.19 -9.68 -2.58
CA LEU A 82 -16.81 -9.14 -1.36
C LEU A 82 -17.36 -7.71 -1.55
N VAL A 83 -16.63 -6.85 -2.27
CA VAL A 83 -16.93 -5.41 -2.39
C VAL A 83 -17.85 -5.09 -3.58
N LYS A 84 -17.70 -5.77 -4.73
CA LYS A 84 -18.43 -5.53 -5.99
C LYS A 84 -19.61 -6.49 -6.24
N SER A 85 -19.99 -7.33 -5.26
CA SER A 85 -21.09 -8.29 -5.42
C SER A 85 -22.39 -7.62 -5.91
N PRO A 86 -23.07 -8.18 -6.93
CA PRO A 86 -24.24 -7.55 -7.57
C PRO A 86 -25.47 -7.49 -6.65
N ASN A 87 -25.51 -8.29 -5.60
CA ASN A 87 -26.56 -8.25 -4.57
C ASN A 87 -26.24 -7.26 -3.42
N GLY A 88 -25.28 -6.36 -3.64
CA GLY A 88 -24.65 -5.56 -2.59
C GLY A 88 -23.49 -6.31 -1.90
N ARG A 89 -22.78 -5.62 -1.00
CA ARG A 89 -21.60 -6.15 -0.29
C ARG A 89 -21.93 -7.47 0.43
N GLN A 90 -21.16 -8.52 0.17
CA GLN A 90 -21.34 -9.79 0.85
C GLN A 90 -21.07 -9.62 2.36
N ALA A 91 -21.89 -10.25 3.20
CA ALA A 91 -21.68 -10.27 4.64
C ALA A 91 -20.51 -11.19 5.01
N ILE A 92 -19.61 -10.69 5.87
CA ILE A 92 -18.50 -11.46 6.44
C ILE A 92 -19.00 -12.24 7.65
N ALA A 93 -18.88 -13.57 7.62
CA ALA A 93 -19.13 -14.41 8.78
C ALA A 93 -17.97 -14.33 9.80
N VAL A 94 -18.33 -14.45 11.08
CA VAL A 94 -17.38 -14.50 12.19
C VAL A 94 -17.70 -15.74 13.01
N ASP A 95 -16.79 -16.72 13.00
CA ASP A 95 -17.00 -18.07 13.52
C ASP A 95 -15.93 -18.55 14.52
N GLY A 96 -14.81 -17.83 14.60
CA GLY A 96 -13.64 -18.17 15.42
C GLY A 96 -12.49 -18.86 14.67
N GLY A 97 -12.54 -19.03 13.34
CA GLY A 97 -11.51 -19.79 12.63
C GLY A 97 -11.40 -19.65 11.10
N SER A 98 -12.35 -19.02 10.40
CA SER A 98 -12.33 -18.91 8.92
C SER A 98 -12.13 -17.49 8.37
N LEU A 99 -11.70 -16.53 9.19
CA LEU A 99 -11.50 -15.14 8.78
C LEU A 99 -10.28 -14.99 7.84
N ASP A 100 -10.52 -14.57 6.60
CA ASP A 100 -9.48 -14.28 5.61
C ASP A 100 -9.05 -12.80 5.58
N VAL A 101 -7.83 -12.52 5.08
CA VAL A 101 -7.27 -11.15 5.00
C VAL A 101 -8.12 -10.23 4.12
N ALA A 102 -8.71 -10.75 3.04
CA ALA A 102 -9.60 -9.98 2.16
C ALA A 102 -10.87 -9.50 2.90
N SER A 103 -11.38 -10.29 3.83
CA SER A 103 -12.52 -9.97 4.68
C SER A 103 -12.16 -8.89 5.71
N VAL A 104 -10.94 -8.92 6.26
CA VAL A 104 -10.41 -7.83 7.10
C VAL A 104 -10.36 -6.53 6.31
N LEU A 105 -9.82 -6.54 5.08
CA LEU A 105 -9.76 -5.37 4.19
C LEU A 105 -11.17 -4.87 3.80
N ALA A 106 -12.08 -5.78 3.45
CA ALA A 106 -13.45 -5.47 3.08
C ALA A 106 -14.22 -4.74 4.19
N VAL A 107 -14.04 -5.14 5.46
CA VAL A 107 -14.65 -4.44 6.61
C VAL A 107 -13.88 -3.15 6.96
N ALA A 108 -12.55 -3.19 6.99
CA ALA A 108 -11.71 -2.10 7.44
C ALA A 108 -11.71 -0.88 6.50
N ARG A 109 -11.52 -1.11 5.19
CA ARG A 109 -11.43 -0.05 4.17
C ARG A 109 -12.78 0.21 3.49
N HIS A 110 -13.53 -0.84 3.18
CA HIS A 110 -14.74 -0.70 2.36
C HIS A 110 -16.05 -0.74 3.15
N GLY A 111 -16.05 -1.12 4.43
CA GLY A 111 -17.26 -1.22 5.25
C GLY A 111 -18.24 -2.29 4.75
N ALA A 112 -17.75 -3.50 4.49
CA ALA A 112 -18.58 -4.68 4.35
C ALA A 112 -19.35 -4.97 5.65
N ASN A 113 -20.55 -5.53 5.53
CA ASN A 113 -21.36 -5.95 6.67
C ASN A 113 -20.76 -7.20 7.32
N VAL A 114 -20.99 -7.36 8.62
CA VAL A 114 -20.51 -8.49 9.42
C VAL A 114 -21.70 -9.22 10.04
N ILE A 115 -21.65 -10.55 10.04
CA ILE A 115 -22.63 -11.44 10.67
C ILE A 115 -21.93 -12.46 11.57
N VAL A 116 -22.67 -12.99 12.53
CA VAL A 116 -22.26 -14.08 13.41
C VAL A 116 -23.42 -15.05 13.50
N ASP A 117 -23.17 -16.32 13.18
CA ASP A 117 -24.24 -17.30 13.08
C ASP A 117 -24.75 -17.73 14.46
N ARG A 118 -26.03 -18.13 14.52
CA ARG A 118 -26.71 -18.49 15.77
C ARG A 118 -25.96 -19.59 16.53
N ASP A 119 -25.47 -20.60 15.82
CA ASP A 119 -24.73 -21.73 16.40
C ASP A 119 -23.44 -21.26 17.09
N VAL A 120 -22.77 -20.23 16.55
CA VAL A 120 -21.58 -19.61 17.15
C VAL A 120 -21.95 -18.94 18.48
N LEU A 121 -23.05 -18.19 18.50
CA LEU A 121 -23.57 -17.54 19.72
C LEU A 121 -23.97 -18.57 20.78
N GLU A 122 -24.64 -19.66 20.39
CA GLU A 122 -25.05 -20.72 21.32
C GLU A 122 -23.85 -21.50 21.90
N ARG A 123 -22.78 -21.74 21.12
CA ARG A 123 -21.51 -22.29 21.64
C ARG A 123 -20.87 -21.35 22.69
N MET A 124 -20.83 -20.04 22.41
CA MET A 124 -20.27 -19.05 23.35
C MET A 124 -21.03 -19.04 24.69
N ASP A 125 -22.36 -19.02 24.65
CA ASP A 125 -23.17 -18.97 25.88
C ASP A 125 -23.11 -20.30 26.67
N GLN A 126 -22.94 -21.45 26.00
CA GLN A 126 -22.61 -22.72 26.67
C GLN A 126 -21.27 -22.63 27.42
N SER A 127 -20.20 -22.12 26.78
CA SER A 127 -18.90 -21.90 27.43
C SER A 127 -18.97 -20.90 28.60
N PHE A 128 -19.81 -19.87 28.51
CA PHE A 128 -20.05 -18.93 29.61
C PHE A 128 -20.70 -19.62 30.83
N GLU A 129 -21.71 -20.47 30.62
CA GLU A 129 -22.36 -21.21 31.72
C GLU A 129 -21.42 -22.26 32.35
N SER A 130 -20.49 -22.85 31.59
CA SER A 130 -19.41 -23.67 32.14
C SER A 130 -18.45 -22.86 33.03
N MET A 131 -17.94 -21.72 32.55
CA MET A 131 -17.06 -20.83 33.34
C MET A 131 -17.74 -20.35 34.64
N LYS A 132 -19.02 -20.00 34.54
CA LYS A 132 -19.88 -19.64 35.68
C LYS A 132 -20.11 -20.80 36.65
N SER A 133 -20.17 -22.03 36.16
CA SER A 133 -20.26 -23.24 37.00
C SER A 133 -18.95 -23.51 37.76
N CYS A 134 -17.79 -23.33 37.12
CA CYS A 134 -16.48 -23.36 37.80
C CYS A 134 -16.39 -22.33 38.94
N LEU A 135 -16.84 -21.10 38.71
CA LEU A 135 -16.94 -20.08 39.77
C LEU A 135 -17.88 -20.50 40.91
N ALA A 136 -19.03 -21.10 40.60
CA ALA A 136 -20.00 -21.57 41.59
C ALA A 136 -19.47 -22.76 42.43
N MET A 137 -18.60 -23.59 41.86
CA MET A 137 -17.86 -24.64 42.57
C MET A 137 -16.69 -24.10 43.42
N GLY A 138 -16.46 -22.78 43.45
CA GLY A 138 -15.43 -22.14 44.26
C GLY A 138 -14.03 -22.14 43.65
N GLN A 139 -13.89 -22.42 42.35
CA GLN A 139 -12.59 -22.45 41.68
C GLN A 139 -11.95 -21.05 41.63
N THR A 140 -10.66 -20.96 41.98
CA THR A 140 -9.83 -19.76 41.77
C THR A 140 -9.51 -19.63 40.28
N ILE A 141 -9.80 -18.47 39.68
CA ILE A 141 -9.67 -18.20 38.25
C ILE A 141 -9.04 -16.81 38.05
N TYR A 142 -7.89 -16.77 37.37
CA TYR A 142 -7.09 -15.56 37.17
C TYR A 142 -7.90 -14.40 36.57
N GLY A 143 -7.84 -13.24 37.21
CA GLY A 143 -8.48 -12.00 36.77
C GLY A 143 -10.02 -12.04 36.76
N VAL A 144 -10.63 -13.09 37.31
CA VAL A 144 -12.09 -13.24 37.45
C VAL A 144 -12.51 -13.09 38.91
N ASN A 145 -11.91 -13.89 39.79
CA ASN A 145 -12.01 -13.74 41.26
C ASN A 145 -10.65 -13.48 41.93
N THR A 146 -9.56 -13.35 41.16
CA THR A 146 -8.27 -12.81 41.60
C THR A 146 -8.01 -11.41 41.03
N GLY A 147 -6.97 -10.73 41.50
CA GLY A 147 -6.38 -9.57 40.82
C GLY A 147 -5.64 -9.93 39.52
N PHE A 148 -5.00 -8.92 38.93
CA PHE A 148 -4.28 -8.99 37.65
C PHE A 148 -2.79 -8.70 37.82
N GLY A 149 -1.96 -9.22 36.91
CA GLY A 149 -0.53 -8.91 36.85
C GLY A 149 0.21 -9.24 38.15
N GLY A 150 1.07 -8.32 38.62
CA GLY A 150 1.76 -8.41 39.90
C GLY A 150 0.87 -8.39 41.16
N ASN A 151 -0.47 -8.33 41.01
CA ASN A 151 -1.44 -8.44 42.11
C ASN A 151 -2.32 -9.70 41.96
N ALA A 152 -1.89 -10.71 41.18
CA ALA A 152 -2.64 -11.95 40.94
C ALA A 152 -2.88 -12.81 42.18
N ASP A 153 -2.15 -12.56 43.27
CA ASP A 153 -2.29 -13.16 44.59
C ASP A 153 -3.43 -12.55 45.44
N THR A 154 -4.04 -11.45 44.99
CA THR A 154 -5.19 -10.81 45.65
C THR A 154 -6.51 -11.46 45.22
N TYR A 155 -7.49 -11.53 46.12
CA TYR A 155 -8.78 -12.23 45.90
C TYR A 155 -9.99 -11.31 46.06
N THR A 156 -11.07 -11.56 45.30
CA THR A 156 -12.35 -10.84 45.47
C THR A 156 -13.57 -11.63 45.02
N ASN A 157 -14.68 -11.47 45.75
CA ASN A 157 -16.01 -11.91 45.32
C ASN A 157 -16.78 -10.83 44.53
N LYS A 158 -16.20 -9.63 44.33
CA LYS A 158 -16.85 -8.50 43.65
C LYS A 158 -16.47 -8.44 42.17
N THR A 159 -16.66 -9.57 41.48
CA THR A 159 -16.19 -9.86 40.11
C THR A 159 -16.58 -8.77 39.09
N GLU A 160 -17.83 -8.33 39.04
CA GLU A 160 -18.25 -7.22 38.16
C GLU A 160 -17.55 -5.89 38.47
N LYS A 161 -17.31 -5.59 39.76
CA LYS A 161 -16.60 -4.36 40.16
C LYS A 161 -15.14 -4.44 39.74
N LEU A 162 -14.52 -5.63 39.81
CA LEU A 162 -13.17 -5.86 39.31
C LEU A 162 -13.10 -5.59 37.80
N GLN A 163 -14.00 -6.17 36.98
CA GLN A 163 -14.02 -5.92 35.53
C GLN A 163 -14.29 -4.45 35.18
N ARG A 164 -15.18 -3.78 35.92
CA ARG A 164 -15.47 -2.35 35.72
C ARG A 164 -14.28 -1.45 36.08
N ASN A 165 -13.54 -1.81 37.13
CA ASN A 165 -12.31 -1.12 37.51
C ASN A 165 -11.19 -1.33 36.48
N LEU A 166 -11.04 -2.55 35.95
CA LEU A 166 -10.08 -2.91 34.89
C LEU A 166 -10.20 -1.97 33.68
N ILE A 167 -11.40 -1.85 33.11
CA ILE A 167 -11.61 -0.94 31.97
C ILE A 167 -11.29 0.51 32.36
N ARG A 168 -11.75 0.96 33.54
CA ARG A 168 -11.54 2.33 34.00
C ARG A 168 -10.07 2.73 34.17
N TYR A 169 -9.18 1.85 34.61
CA TYR A 169 -7.75 2.18 34.73
C TYR A 169 -6.96 1.96 33.43
N LEU A 170 -7.48 1.16 32.50
CA LEU A 170 -6.90 1.00 31.16
C LEU A 170 -7.31 2.12 30.18
N ASN A 171 -8.39 2.85 30.44
CA ASN A 171 -8.75 4.09 29.74
C ASN A 171 -7.81 5.26 30.15
N CYS A 172 -6.50 5.09 29.98
CA CYS A 172 -5.46 6.03 30.40
C CYS A 172 -4.57 6.54 29.23
N GLY A 173 -4.95 6.25 27.98
CA GLY A 173 -4.28 6.78 26.80
C GLY A 173 -4.66 8.23 26.52
N ILE A 174 -3.71 8.99 25.95
CA ILE A 174 -3.84 10.42 25.70
C ILE A 174 -4.56 10.65 24.36
N ILE A 175 -5.66 11.38 24.40
CA ILE A 175 -6.41 11.89 23.24
C ILE A 175 -6.64 13.39 23.51
N PRO A 176 -6.26 14.31 22.61
CA PRO A 176 -6.62 15.72 22.74
C PRO A 176 -8.13 15.90 22.53
N ASP A 177 -8.79 16.52 23.49
CA ASP A 177 -10.23 16.79 23.44
C ASP A 177 -10.50 18.29 23.23
N PRO A 178 -10.98 18.72 22.05
CA PRO A 178 -11.30 20.13 21.81
C PRO A 178 -12.50 20.59 22.65
N LEU A 179 -13.29 19.68 23.22
CA LEU A 179 -14.36 20.02 24.18
C LEU A 179 -13.84 20.26 25.61
N ALA A 180 -12.56 19.94 25.91
CA ALA A 180 -11.92 20.34 27.16
C ALA A 180 -11.66 21.86 27.25
N SER A 181 -11.84 22.59 26.14
CA SER A 181 -11.92 24.05 26.05
C SER A 181 -13.08 24.64 26.87
N GLY A 182 -14.03 23.81 27.31
CA GLY A 182 -15.21 24.22 28.05
C GLY A 182 -16.44 24.43 27.15
N PRO A 183 -17.61 24.71 27.73
CA PRO A 183 -18.77 25.11 26.94
C PRO A 183 -18.54 26.48 26.29
N GLU A 184 -19.19 26.74 25.17
CA GLU A 184 -19.34 28.10 24.65
C GLU A 184 -19.91 29.05 25.74
N PRO A 185 -19.61 30.36 25.68
CA PRO A 185 -19.99 31.34 26.71
C PRO A 185 -21.49 31.71 26.68
N THR A 186 -22.38 30.72 26.84
CA THR A 186 -23.83 30.89 26.87
C THR A 186 -24.31 31.47 28.21
N ASP A 187 -24.23 32.80 28.34
CA ASP A 187 -24.92 33.68 29.31
C ASP A 187 -25.11 33.11 30.73
N VAL A 188 -24.03 32.64 31.36
CA VAL A 188 -24.03 32.32 32.80
C VAL A 188 -24.07 33.63 33.59
N ARG A 189 -25.28 34.18 33.76
CA ARG A 189 -25.54 35.37 34.58
C ARG A 189 -25.04 35.13 36.00
N LEU A 190 -23.92 35.76 36.32
CA LEU A 190 -23.30 35.72 37.64
C LEU A 190 -24.30 36.21 38.69
N LYS A 191 -24.78 35.29 39.53
CA LYS A 191 -25.35 35.60 40.83
C LYS A 191 -24.28 35.49 41.90
N ASP A 192 -24.27 36.50 42.76
CA ASP A 192 -23.70 36.52 44.10
C ASP A 192 -22.17 36.34 44.15
N GLY A 193 -21.46 37.46 44.31
CA GLY A 193 -20.02 37.55 44.09
C GLY A 193 -19.14 37.01 45.21
N THR A 194 -18.39 35.95 44.91
CA THR A 194 -17.10 35.63 45.58
C THR A 194 -16.03 35.38 44.51
N SER A 195 -15.29 36.43 44.14
CA SER A 195 -14.24 36.37 43.11
C SER A 195 -12.99 35.66 43.63
N ALA A 196 -12.85 34.36 43.35
CA ALA A 196 -11.69 33.56 43.74
C ALA A 196 -11.24 32.58 42.64
N GLY A 197 -10.05 32.81 42.07
CA GLY A 197 -9.20 31.75 41.51
C GLY A 197 -9.57 31.14 40.15
N ARG A 198 -10.10 31.91 39.19
CA ARG A 198 -10.20 31.48 37.76
C ARG A 198 -9.89 32.64 36.81
N SER A 199 -8.64 32.72 36.34
CA SER A 199 -8.20 33.71 35.33
C SER A 199 -6.83 33.42 34.69
N ASP A 200 -5.86 32.97 35.48
CA ASP A 200 -4.43 33.18 35.17
C ASP A 200 -3.89 32.37 33.96
N PHE A 201 -4.66 31.39 33.50
CA PHE A 201 -4.36 30.55 32.33
C PHE A 201 -5.45 30.61 31.24
N GLU A 202 -6.43 31.50 31.35
CA GLU A 202 -7.53 31.61 30.36
C GLU A 202 -6.99 32.01 28.96
N TRP A 203 -5.92 32.81 28.93
CA TRP A 203 -5.20 33.18 27.70
C TRP A 203 -4.46 32.00 27.05
N LEU A 204 -4.01 30.99 27.82
CA LEU A 204 -3.41 29.78 27.25
C LEU A 204 -4.44 28.88 26.54
N ARG A 205 -5.74 29.00 26.87
CA ARG A 205 -6.83 28.34 26.12
C ARG A 205 -7.13 29.03 24.79
N GLN A 206 -6.61 30.22 24.57
CA GLN A 206 -6.69 30.96 23.29
C GLN A 206 -5.43 30.77 22.44
N ALA A 207 -4.45 30.00 22.90
CA ALA A 207 -3.33 29.57 22.07
C ALA A 207 -3.85 28.62 20.98
N ILE A 208 -3.41 28.82 19.73
CA ILE A 208 -3.78 27.94 18.63
C ILE A 208 -3.17 26.56 18.88
N PHE A 209 -4.03 25.60 19.17
CA PHE A 209 -3.75 24.16 19.07
C PHE A 209 -4.20 23.72 17.69
N ASP A 210 -3.34 23.02 16.94
CA ASP A 210 -3.71 22.49 15.64
C ASP A 210 -4.78 21.39 15.80
N GLU A 211 -6.06 21.70 15.54
CA GLU A 211 -7.15 20.73 15.69
C GLU A 211 -6.99 19.50 14.77
N ASP A 212 -6.37 19.69 13.60
CA ASP A 212 -6.01 18.62 12.66
C ASP A 212 -5.01 17.62 13.25
N SER A 213 -4.23 18.01 14.28
CA SER A 213 -3.23 17.15 14.93
C SER A 213 -3.84 15.95 15.67
N ILE A 214 -5.16 15.93 15.94
CA ILE A 214 -5.84 14.86 16.67
C ILE A 214 -5.70 13.49 15.98
N THR A 215 -5.52 13.49 14.66
CA THR A 215 -5.16 12.31 13.86
C THR A 215 -3.85 11.66 14.32
N SER A 216 -2.85 12.45 14.74
CA SER A 216 -1.53 11.97 15.21
C SER A 216 -1.53 11.33 16.61
N TYR A 217 -2.67 11.43 17.33
CA TYR A 217 -2.89 10.86 18.66
C TYR A 217 -3.87 9.67 18.66
N THR A 218 -4.60 9.44 17.57
CA THR A 218 -5.69 8.46 17.50
C THR A 218 -5.45 7.41 16.41
N MET A 219 -6.03 6.22 16.55
CA MET A 219 -5.94 5.17 15.53
C MET A 219 -6.87 5.50 14.35
N PRO A 220 -6.42 5.30 13.09
CA PRO A 220 -7.29 5.37 11.91
C PRO A 220 -8.53 4.47 12.01
N GLU A 221 -9.68 4.92 11.47
CA GLU A 221 -10.94 4.15 11.46
C GLU A 221 -10.76 2.72 10.94
N SER A 222 -9.92 2.52 9.92
CA SER A 222 -9.65 1.21 9.32
C SER A 222 -8.98 0.25 10.30
N TRP A 223 -8.00 0.73 11.08
CA TRP A 223 -7.34 -0.06 12.12
C TRP A 223 -8.31 -0.41 13.25
N VAL A 224 -9.19 0.53 13.62
CA VAL A 224 -10.24 0.30 14.64
C VAL A 224 -11.28 -0.72 14.17
N LYS A 225 -11.70 -0.67 12.90
CA LYS A 225 -12.63 -1.63 12.30
C LYS A 225 -12.02 -3.03 12.15
N ALA A 226 -10.78 -3.13 11.69
CA ALA A 226 -10.03 -4.38 11.68
C ALA A 226 -9.87 -4.97 13.09
N THR A 227 -9.59 -4.13 14.10
CA THR A 227 -9.49 -4.54 15.51
C THR A 227 -10.83 -5.11 16.03
N LEU A 228 -11.94 -4.40 15.78
CA LEU A 228 -13.28 -4.85 16.18
C LEU A 228 -13.64 -6.21 15.55
N LEU A 229 -13.32 -6.41 14.27
CA LEU A 229 -13.56 -7.67 13.56
C LEU A 229 -12.71 -8.81 14.13
N ILE A 230 -11.40 -8.60 14.29
CA ILE A 230 -10.47 -9.64 14.76
C ILE A 230 -10.69 -9.96 16.24
N ARG A 231 -11.08 -8.98 17.09
CA ARG A 231 -11.52 -9.27 18.47
C ARG A 231 -12.83 -10.06 18.49
N SER A 232 -13.77 -9.74 17.59
CA SER A 232 -15.02 -10.52 17.43
C SER A 232 -14.72 -11.97 17.05
N ASN A 233 -13.81 -12.20 16.11
CA ASN A 233 -13.39 -13.54 15.70
C ASN A 233 -12.70 -14.30 16.84
N SER A 234 -11.69 -13.69 17.47
CA SER A 234 -10.92 -14.30 18.58
C SER A 234 -11.79 -14.74 19.77
N LEU A 235 -12.93 -14.09 20.01
CA LEU A 235 -13.92 -14.50 21.04
C LEU A 235 -14.93 -15.56 20.55
N SER A 236 -15.19 -15.65 19.24
CA SER A 236 -16.24 -16.49 18.65
C SER A 236 -15.91 -18.00 18.64
N GLY A 237 -14.66 -18.37 18.89
CA GLY A 237 -14.26 -19.75 19.13
C GLY A 237 -14.87 -20.37 20.40
N GLY A 238 -15.46 -19.56 21.30
CA GLY A 238 -16.09 -20.01 22.56
C GLY A 238 -15.10 -20.22 23.72
N ASN A 239 -13.82 -20.41 23.41
CA ASN A 239 -12.73 -20.64 24.36
C ASN A 239 -12.53 -19.54 25.43
N SER A 240 -13.07 -18.33 25.25
CA SER A 240 -12.95 -17.23 26.22
C SER A 240 -13.93 -17.31 27.40
N GLY A 241 -14.96 -18.16 27.35
CA GLY A 241 -15.95 -18.31 28.44
C GLY A 241 -16.76 -17.04 28.74
N VAL A 242 -17.23 -16.34 27.70
CA VAL A 242 -17.95 -15.06 27.79
C VAL A 242 -19.23 -15.05 26.96
N ARG A 243 -20.19 -14.18 27.30
CA ARG A 243 -21.50 -14.14 26.64
C ARG A 243 -21.40 -13.73 25.17
N SER A 244 -22.27 -14.33 24.36
CA SER A 244 -22.46 -14.06 22.94
C SER A 244 -22.82 -12.59 22.62
N ASN A 245 -23.38 -11.87 23.61
CA ASN A 245 -23.75 -10.47 23.48
C ASN A 245 -22.54 -9.53 23.30
N LEU A 246 -21.32 -9.92 23.68
CA LEU A 246 -20.11 -9.11 23.47
C LEU A 246 -19.73 -9.05 21.99
N VAL A 247 -19.66 -10.20 21.33
CA VAL A 247 -19.41 -10.33 19.88
C VAL A 247 -20.55 -9.66 19.12
N SER A 248 -21.80 -9.95 19.49
CA SER A 248 -22.96 -9.27 18.93
C SER A 248 -22.84 -7.75 19.04
N GLY A 249 -22.40 -7.22 20.20
CA GLY A 249 -22.19 -5.80 20.41
C GLY A 249 -21.15 -5.19 19.46
N MET A 250 -20.00 -5.83 19.28
CA MET A 250 -18.94 -5.36 18.37
C MET A 250 -19.40 -5.42 16.89
N VAL A 251 -20.13 -6.46 16.50
CA VAL A 251 -20.74 -6.60 15.16
C VAL A 251 -21.77 -5.48 14.92
N HIS A 252 -22.58 -5.11 15.92
CA HIS A 252 -23.49 -3.96 15.81
C HIS A 252 -22.74 -2.63 15.65
N LEU A 253 -21.62 -2.40 16.36
CA LEU A 253 -20.80 -1.20 16.19
C LEU A 253 -20.24 -1.09 14.76
N LEU A 254 -19.72 -2.19 14.21
CA LEU A 254 -19.23 -2.28 12.83
C LEU A 254 -20.34 -1.96 11.82
N ASN A 255 -21.46 -2.67 11.88
CA ASN A 255 -22.58 -2.51 10.95
C ASN A 255 -23.24 -1.12 11.04
N LYS A 256 -23.22 -0.47 12.21
CA LYS A 256 -23.69 0.92 12.39
C LYS A 256 -22.62 1.98 12.10
N ASN A 257 -21.41 1.59 11.71
CA ASN A 257 -20.26 2.48 11.50
C ASN A 257 -19.96 3.40 12.71
N ILE A 258 -20.09 2.85 13.93
CA ILE A 258 -19.72 3.51 15.18
C ILE A 258 -18.28 3.09 15.52
N SER A 259 -17.31 3.95 15.27
CA SER A 259 -15.88 3.62 15.46
C SER A 259 -15.33 4.31 16.72
N PRO A 260 -14.91 3.55 17.76
CA PRO A 260 -14.27 4.13 18.94
C PRO A 260 -13.09 5.03 18.61
N VAL A 261 -12.96 6.17 19.31
CA VAL A 261 -11.74 7.00 19.24
C VAL A 261 -10.69 6.34 20.15
N ILE A 262 -9.85 5.49 19.57
CA ILE A 262 -8.81 4.73 20.28
C ILE A 262 -7.47 5.48 20.22
N PRO A 263 -6.71 5.61 21.33
CA PRO A 263 -5.40 6.27 21.32
C PRO A 263 -4.35 5.45 20.56
N ILE A 264 -3.51 6.12 19.77
CA ILE A 264 -2.46 5.49 18.93
C ILE A 264 -1.22 5.04 19.73
N ARG A 265 -1.15 5.36 21.02
CA ARG A 265 -0.04 5.02 21.93
C ARG A 265 -0.60 4.44 23.24
N GLY A 266 0.10 3.47 23.82
CA GLY A 266 -0.23 2.88 25.12
C GLY A 266 -0.02 1.36 25.20
N SER A 267 -0.22 0.61 24.11
CA SER A 267 0.07 -0.83 24.12
C SER A 267 1.58 -1.13 24.06
N ILE A 268 1.96 -2.20 24.76
CA ILE A 268 3.26 -2.88 24.68
C ILE A 268 3.13 -4.35 24.22
N SER A 269 1.91 -4.78 23.88
CA SER A 269 1.56 -6.11 23.32
C SER A 269 2.11 -7.32 24.11
N ALA A 270 2.18 -7.16 25.44
CA ALA A 270 2.80 -8.11 26.36
C ALA A 270 1.79 -9.04 27.04
N SER A 271 0.62 -8.51 27.39
CA SER A 271 -0.56 -9.28 27.83
C SER A 271 -1.78 -8.84 27.01
N GLY A 272 -1.61 -8.90 25.69
CA GLY A 272 -2.51 -8.28 24.74
C GLY A 272 -2.43 -6.75 24.69
N ASP A 273 -3.27 -6.16 23.85
CA ASP A 273 -3.31 -4.72 23.57
C ASP A 273 -4.26 -3.98 24.53
N LEU A 274 -4.00 -4.16 25.83
CA LEU A 274 -4.87 -3.80 26.96
C LEU A 274 -5.46 -2.38 26.87
N ILE A 275 -4.62 -1.36 26.69
CA ILE A 275 -5.03 0.04 26.70
C ILE A 275 -5.92 0.36 25.49
N PRO A 276 -5.50 0.15 24.22
CA PRO A 276 -6.38 0.34 23.06
C PRO A 276 -7.71 -0.43 23.15
N LEU A 277 -7.68 -1.72 23.50
CA LEU A 277 -8.90 -2.55 23.59
C LEU A 277 -9.87 -2.10 24.68
N SER A 278 -9.40 -1.41 25.73
CA SER A 278 -10.26 -0.85 26.76
C SER A 278 -11.22 0.25 26.25
N TYR A 279 -10.91 0.91 25.13
CA TYR A 279 -11.80 1.90 24.50
C TYR A 279 -12.95 1.23 23.76
N ILE A 280 -12.76 0.01 23.24
CA ILE A 280 -13.84 -0.83 22.72
C ILE A 280 -14.77 -1.25 23.88
N ALA A 281 -14.20 -1.76 24.98
CA ALA A 281 -14.97 -2.12 26.17
C ALA A 281 -15.79 -0.94 26.72
N ALA A 282 -15.15 0.23 26.88
CA ALA A 282 -15.82 1.45 27.33
C ALA A 282 -16.92 1.93 26.36
N THR A 283 -16.75 1.71 25.05
CA THR A 283 -17.79 2.01 24.05
C THR A 283 -18.98 1.07 24.17
N LEU A 284 -18.76 -0.24 24.32
CA LEU A 284 -19.81 -1.23 24.55
C LEU A 284 -20.59 -0.96 25.87
N GLN A 285 -19.92 -0.40 26.88
CA GLN A 285 -20.53 0.05 28.13
C GLN A 285 -21.28 1.40 28.03
N GLY A 286 -21.23 2.09 26.89
CA GLY A 286 -21.81 3.44 26.75
C GLY A 286 -21.17 4.47 27.66
N SER A 287 -19.84 4.40 27.86
CA SER A 287 -19.12 5.28 28.77
C SER A 287 -19.18 6.75 28.34
N ARG A 288 -19.44 7.65 29.30
CA ARG A 288 -19.36 9.11 29.09
C ARG A 288 -17.94 9.65 29.00
N HIS A 289 -16.93 8.78 29.10
CA HIS A 289 -15.51 9.15 29.12
C HIS A 289 -14.75 8.75 27.85
N VAL A 290 -15.45 8.22 26.83
CA VAL A 290 -14.86 7.92 25.51
C VAL A 290 -15.73 8.49 24.39
N GLN A 291 -15.07 9.04 23.38
CA GLN A 291 -15.69 9.52 22.14
C GLN A 291 -15.74 8.41 21.10
N VAL A 292 -16.67 8.51 20.16
CA VAL A 292 -16.77 7.66 18.98
C VAL A 292 -17.00 8.52 17.73
N TRP A 293 -16.49 8.06 16.59
CA TRP A 293 -16.86 8.59 15.27
C TRP A 293 -18.15 7.93 14.80
N ILE A 294 -19.06 8.75 14.27
CA ILE A 294 -20.26 8.32 13.52
C ILE A 294 -20.32 9.07 12.18
N ARG A 295 -21.08 8.54 11.22
CA ARG A 295 -21.39 9.27 9.98
C ARG A 295 -22.23 10.51 10.31
N ASP A 296 -21.95 11.62 9.63
CA ASP A 296 -22.89 12.74 9.62
C ASP A 296 -23.94 12.52 8.52
N GLU A 297 -25.20 12.39 8.92
CA GLU A 297 -26.31 12.12 7.99
C GLU A 297 -26.76 13.41 7.28
N GLU A 298 -26.63 14.57 7.94
CA GLU A 298 -26.95 15.89 7.38
C GLU A 298 -25.94 16.36 6.33
N LYS A 299 -24.66 16.02 6.53
CA LYS A 299 -23.55 16.32 5.62
C LYS A 299 -22.94 15.01 5.13
N CYS A 300 -23.60 14.33 4.19
CA CYS A 300 -23.39 12.91 3.88
C CYS A 300 -21.94 12.44 3.59
N ALA A 301 -20.98 13.34 3.33
CA ALA A 301 -19.56 13.05 3.15
C ALA A 301 -18.73 13.09 4.45
N TYR A 302 -19.21 13.73 5.52
CA TYR A 302 -18.45 14.01 6.74
C TYR A 302 -18.69 13.00 7.88
N ARG A 303 -17.81 13.07 8.88
CA ARG A 303 -17.88 12.35 10.16
C ARG A 303 -18.05 13.34 11.30
N LYS A 304 -18.74 12.94 12.37
CA LYS A 304 -18.80 13.70 13.62
C LYS A 304 -18.40 12.83 14.82
N ARG A 305 -17.74 13.44 15.80
CA ARG A 305 -17.48 12.84 17.12
C ARG A 305 -18.67 13.10 18.04
N VAL A 306 -19.04 12.08 18.80
CA VAL A 306 -20.05 12.12 19.88
C VAL A 306 -19.58 11.26 21.05
N LEU A 307 -20.20 11.38 22.22
CA LEU A 307 -19.94 10.45 23.33
C LEU A 307 -20.49 9.06 23.01
N ALA A 308 -19.84 7.99 23.50
CA ALA A 308 -20.32 6.63 23.24
C ALA A 308 -21.78 6.40 23.71
N CYS A 309 -22.18 7.01 24.83
CA CYS A 309 -23.59 6.96 25.29
C CYS A 309 -24.57 7.57 24.29
N GLU A 310 -24.19 8.62 23.56
CA GLU A 310 -25.04 9.31 22.59
C GLU A 310 -25.17 8.46 21.33
N ALA A 311 -24.07 7.92 20.80
CA ALA A 311 -24.07 7.04 19.64
C ALA A 311 -24.84 5.72 19.87
N LEU A 312 -24.72 5.10 21.04
CA LEU A 312 -25.54 3.93 21.37
C LEU A 312 -27.03 4.30 21.41
N THR A 313 -27.37 5.43 22.03
CA THR A 313 -28.76 5.90 22.17
C THR A 313 -29.38 6.22 20.79
N SER A 314 -28.70 7.00 19.95
CA SER A 314 -29.19 7.33 18.60
C SER A 314 -29.30 6.10 17.70
N SER A 315 -28.38 5.14 17.84
CA SER A 315 -28.37 3.89 17.06
C SER A 315 -29.31 2.81 17.60
N SER A 316 -30.06 3.09 18.67
CA SER A 316 -30.94 2.16 19.40
C SER A 316 -30.22 0.91 19.95
N LEU A 317 -28.92 1.02 20.24
CA LEU A 317 -28.10 -0.03 20.84
C LEU A 317 -28.13 0.07 22.37
N LYS A 318 -28.15 -1.08 23.06
CA LYS A 318 -28.14 -1.14 24.53
C LYS A 318 -26.70 -1.26 25.04
N ALA A 319 -26.36 -0.43 26.04
CA ALA A 319 -25.10 -0.55 26.76
C ALA A 319 -24.99 -1.89 27.51
N ILE A 320 -23.81 -2.51 27.48
CA ILE A 320 -23.55 -3.82 28.07
C ILE A 320 -22.95 -3.67 29.48
N GLN A 321 -23.59 -4.25 30.49
CA GLN A 321 -22.99 -4.45 31.81
C GLN A 321 -22.10 -5.70 31.79
N LEU A 322 -20.80 -5.53 31.99
CA LEU A 322 -19.80 -6.60 31.98
C LEU A 322 -19.94 -7.52 33.22
N GLY A 323 -20.06 -8.82 32.97
CA GLY A 323 -20.04 -9.89 33.97
C GLY A 323 -18.61 -10.36 34.32
N PRO A 324 -18.46 -11.48 35.04
CA PRO A 324 -17.15 -12.09 35.33
C PRO A 324 -16.38 -12.44 34.05
N LYS A 325 -15.04 -12.37 34.05
CA LYS A 325 -14.12 -12.58 32.90
C LYS A 325 -14.26 -11.59 31.74
N GLU A 326 -15.43 -11.00 31.50
CA GLU A 326 -15.72 -10.24 30.27
C GLU A 326 -14.86 -9.00 30.04
N GLY A 327 -14.56 -8.23 31.09
CA GLY A 327 -13.64 -7.09 30.97
C GLY A 327 -12.26 -7.52 30.50
N LEU A 328 -11.70 -8.55 31.14
CA LEU A 328 -10.44 -9.16 30.76
C LEU A 328 -10.48 -9.75 29.35
N ALA A 329 -11.55 -10.46 28.97
CA ALA A 329 -11.68 -11.06 27.64
C ALA A 329 -11.73 -10.03 26.50
N ILE A 330 -12.27 -8.82 26.73
CA ILE A 330 -12.22 -7.76 25.70
C ILE A 330 -10.79 -7.21 25.58
N VAL A 331 -10.07 -7.00 26.68
CA VAL A 331 -8.76 -6.32 26.68
C VAL A 331 -7.54 -7.25 26.50
N ASN A 332 -7.66 -8.53 26.84
CA ASN A 332 -6.58 -9.50 26.74
C ASN A 332 -6.63 -10.20 25.38
N GLY A 333 -5.92 -9.61 24.42
CA GLY A 333 -5.69 -10.21 23.11
C GLY A 333 -4.80 -9.38 22.22
N THR A 334 -4.23 -10.00 21.19
CA THR A 334 -3.29 -9.36 20.24
C THR A 334 -4.01 -8.67 19.08
N SER A 335 -5.35 -8.59 19.14
CA SER A 335 -6.23 -8.24 18.02
C SER A 335 -5.98 -6.83 17.44
N VAL A 336 -5.34 -5.91 18.17
CA VAL A 336 -4.93 -4.60 17.62
C VAL A 336 -3.63 -4.76 16.84
N SER A 337 -2.63 -5.43 17.43
CA SER A 337 -1.36 -5.74 16.78
C SER A 337 -1.58 -6.52 15.48
N ALA A 338 -2.43 -7.56 15.52
CA ALA A 338 -2.81 -8.37 14.37
C ALA A 338 -3.57 -7.54 13.32
N ALA A 339 -4.52 -6.69 13.72
CA ALA A 339 -5.25 -5.81 12.81
C ALA A 339 -4.35 -4.81 12.07
N VAL A 340 -3.50 -4.09 12.80
CA VAL A 340 -2.60 -3.08 12.22
C VAL A 340 -1.53 -3.76 11.34
N GLY A 341 -1.01 -4.90 11.77
CA GLY A 341 -0.05 -5.69 11.00
C GLY A 341 -0.64 -6.33 9.75
N CYS A 342 -1.88 -6.82 9.80
CA CYS A 342 -2.60 -7.34 8.64
C CYS A 342 -2.78 -6.30 7.53
N LEU A 343 -3.10 -5.06 7.90
CA LEU A 343 -3.21 -3.96 6.93
C LEU A 343 -1.84 -3.59 6.35
N ALA A 344 -0.81 -3.43 7.18
CA ALA A 344 0.55 -3.11 6.70
C ALA A 344 1.12 -4.20 5.78
N LEU A 345 0.89 -5.47 6.13
CA LEU A 345 1.39 -6.58 5.33
C LEU A 345 0.73 -6.62 3.95
N GLN A 346 -0.58 -6.38 3.86
CA GLN A 346 -1.26 -6.27 2.58
C GLN A 346 -0.67 -5.16 1.72
N ASP A 347 -0.53 -3.96 2.27
CA ASP A 347 0.00 -2.81 1.52
C ASP A 347 1.41 -3.12 1.00
N THR A 348 2.21 -3.87 1.78
CA THR A 348 3.55 -4.31 1.39
C THR A 348 3.55 -5.34 0.25
N HIS A 349 2.58 -6.27 0.23
CA HIS A 349 2.39 -7.20 -0.89
C HIS A 349 2.07 -6.46 -2.20
N GLU A 350 1.25 -5.42 -2.14
CA GLU A 350 0.85 -4.60 -3.30
C GLU A 350 2.04 -3.73 -3.78
N VAL A 351 2.78 -3.15 -2.83
CA VAL A 351 4.02 -2.37 -3.03
C VAL A 351 5.13 -3.17 -3.71
N ILE A 352 5.39 -4.44 -3.33
CA ILE A 352 6.48 -5.21 -3.94
C ILE A 352 6.20 -5.64 -5.38
N ILE A 353 4.93 -5.73 -5.78
CA ILE A 353 4.54 -5.96 -7.19
C ILE A 353 4.77 -4.68 -7.98
N LEU A 354 4.36 -3.53 -7.43
CA LEU A 354 4.63 -2.23 -8.05
C LEU A 354 6.14 -2.04 -8.27
N SER A 355 7.01 -2.29 -7.29
CA SER A 355 8.47 -2.13 -7.47
C SER A 355 9.09 -3.04 -8.53
N GLN A 356 8.46 -4.16 -8.88
CA GLN A 356 8.87 -5.00 -10.02
C GLN A 356 8.48 -4.35 -11.35
N ILE A 357 7.29 -3.74 -11.44
CA ILE A 357 6.88 -2.93 -12.60
C ILE A 357 7.80 -1.70 -12.75
N LEU A 358 8.14 -1.02 -11.64
CA LEU A 358 9.07 0.12 -11.66
C LEU A 358 10.48 -0.31 -12.05
N THR A 359 10.92 -1.52 -11.68
CA THR A 359 12.18 -2.08 -12.19
C THR A 359 12.10 -2.38 -13.69
N ALA A 360 10.99 -2.91 -14.21
CA ALA A 360 10.81 -3.12 -15.65
C ALA A 360 10.94 -1.78 -16.41
N MET A 361 10.28 -0.73 -15.91
CA MET A 361 10.50 0.65 -16.39
C MET A 361 11.97 1.06 -16.25
N GLY A 362 12.63 0.85 -15.12
CA GLY A 362 14.06 1.17 -14.93
C GLY A 362 15.02 0.45 -15.89
N VAL A 363 14.73 -0.80 -16.28
CA VAL A 363 15.48 -1.55 -17.31
C VAL A 363 15.33 -0.84 -18.65
N GLU A 364 14.08 -0.52 -18.99
CA GLU A 364 13.72 0.25 -20.18
C GLU A 364 14.47 1.59 -20.22
N ALA A 365 14.53 2.34 -19.10
CA ALA A 365 15.15 3.67 -19.04
C ALA A 365 16.60 3.67 -19.51
N LEU A 366 17.36 2.74 -18.94
CA LEU A 366 18.78 2.60 -19.14
C LEU A 366 19.09 1.83 -20.44
N ARG A 367 18.06 1.46 -21.21
CA ARG A 367 18.12 0.59 -22.40
C ARG A 367 18.81 -0.75 -22.10
N GLY A 368 18.62 -1.22 -20.87
CA GLY A 368 19.31 -2.37 -20.28
C GLY A 368 18.87 -3.71 -20.86
N SER A 369 19.60 -4.75 -20.46
CA SER A 369 19.49 -6.07 -21.07
C SER A 369 18.46 -6.96 -20.40
N ILE A 370 17.56 -7.52 -21.21
CA ILE A 370 16.58 -8.52 -20.75
C ILE A 370 17.23 -9.87 -20.37
N GLU A 371 18.52 -10.07 -20.71
CA GLU A 371 19.32 -11.23 -20.30
C GLU A 371 19.34 -11.40 -18.77
N SER A 372 19.35 -10.29 -18.02
CA SER A 372 19.33 -10.28 -16.54
C SER A 372 18.17 -11.06 -15.92
N PHE A 373 17.09 -11.28 -16.68
CA PHE A 373 15.86 -11.97 -16.26
C PHE A 373 15.69 -13.32 -16.96
N HIS A 374 16.75 -13.86 -17.57
CA HIS A 374 16.67 -15.12 -18.31
C HIS A 374 16.40 -16.33 -17.38
N PRO A 375 15.39 -17.19 -17.66
CA PRO A 375 14.95 -18.25 -16.74
C PRO A 375 16.05 -19.22 -16.28
N PHE A 376 17.09 -19.44 -17.10
CA PHE A 376 18.23 -20.30 -16.74
C PHE A 376 18.91 -19.93 -15.42
N PHE A 377 19.00 -18.64 -15.08
CA PHE A 377 19.58 -18.20 -13.80
C PHE A 377 18.77 -18.72 -12.60
N SER A 378 17.45 -18.81 -12.74
CA SER A 378 16.55 -19.37 -11.74
C SER A 378 16.48 -20.90 -11.81
N THR A 379 16.73 -21.51 -12.98
CA THR A 379 16.92 -22.97 -13.10
C THR A 379 18.14 -23.45 -12.32
N ILE A 380 19.29 -22.75 -12.42
CA ILE A 380 20.53 -23.14 -11.73
C ILE A 380 20.63 -22.61 -10.29
N ARG A 381 19.80 -21.62 -9.91
CA ARG A 381 19.67 -21.09 -8.55
C ARG A 381 18.18 -20.96 -8.18
N PRO A 382 17.50 -22.06 -7.85
CA PRO A 382 16.03 -22.11 -7.69
C PRO A 382 15.56 -21.63 -6.31
N HIS A 383 15.79 -20.35 -6.01
CA HIS A 383 14.96 -19.65 -5.01
C HIS A 383 13.62 -19.30 -5.65
N VAL A 384 12.51 -19.57 -4.97
CA VAL A 384 11.16 -19.45 -5.55
C VAL A 384 10.86 -17.99 -5.90
N GLY A 385 11.13 -17.08 -4.96
CA GLY A 385 10.93 -15.65 -5.19
C GLY A 385 11.89 -15.08 -6.24
N GLN A 386 13.12 -15.60 -6.36
CA GLN A 386 14.04 -15.17 -7.43
C GLN A 386 13.49 -15.58 -8.81
N SER A 387 12.91 -16.78 -8.91
CA SER A 387 12.28 -17.26 -10.13
C SER A 387 11.05 -16.42 -10.49
N GLU A 388 10.24 -16.08 -9.50
CA GLU A 388 9.02 -15.29 -9.67
C GLU A 388 9.33 -13.85 -10.09
N VAL A 389 10.24 -13.13 -9.40
CA VAL A 389 10.65 -11.77 -9.78
C VAL A 389 11.28 -11.73 -11.18
N ALA A 390 12.12 -12.70 -11.53
CA ALA A 390 12.71 -12.79 -12.86
C ALA A 390 11.63 -12.96 -13.94
N ASN A 391 10.66 -13.85 -13.71
CA ASN A 391 9.57 -14.10 -14.64
C ASN A 391 8.66 -12.87 -14.80
N ASN A 392 8.23 -12.28 -13.68
CA ASN A 392 7.37 -11.09 -13.67
C ASN A 392 7.99 -9.95 -14.48
N ILE A 393 9.24 -9.56 -14.17
CA ILE A 393 9.92 -8.48 -14.91
C ILE A 393 10.10 -8.85 -16.39
N ARG A 394 10.44 -10.10 -16.71
CA ARG A 394 10.57 -10.56 -18.10
C ARG A 394 9.26 -10.44 -18.89
N ILE A 395 8.10 -10.68 -18.26
CA ILE A 395 6.78 -10.54 -18.89
C ILE A 395 6.34 -9.07 -18.94
N PHE A 396 6.63 -8.27 -17.93
CA PHE A 396 6.36 -6.82 -17.89
C PHE A 396 7.08 -6.05 -19.01
N LEU A 397 8.28 -6.51 -19.38
CA LEU A 397 9.06 -6.03 -20.53
C LEU A 397 8.55 -6.56 -21.89
N GLY A 398 7.52 -7.40 -21.89
CA GLY A 398 6.96 -8.02 -23.09
C GLY A 398 6.49 -7.01 -24.13
N GLY A 399 7.06 -7.08 -25.33
CA GLY A 399 6.76 -6.17 -26.44
C GLY A 399 7.48 -4.82 -26.40
N SER A 400 8.35 -4.57 -25.41
CA SER A 400 9.19 -3.36 -25.37
C SER A 400 10.10 -3.26 -26.60
N ARG A 401 10.27 -2.05 -27.13
CA ARG A 401 11.18 -1.76 -28.24
C ARG A 401 12.55 -1.18 -27.80
N LEU A 402 12.87 -1.14 -26.51
CA LEU A 402 14.09 -0.45 -26.01
C LEU A 402 15.00 -1.28 -25.11
N VAL A 403 14.50 -2.40 -24.56
CA VAL A 403 15.38 -3.40 -23.95
C VAL A 403 16.40 -3.89 -24.98
N SER A 404 17.64 -4.04 -24.56
CA SER A 404 18.68 -4.63 -25.39
C SER A 404 18.63 -6.16 -25.30
N ASP A 405 18.75 -6.81 -26.46
CA ASP A 405 18.59 -8.26 -26.62
C ASP A 405 19.85 -8.89 -27.26
N LYS A 406 20.99 -8.17 -27.22
CA LYS A 406 22.13 -8.40 -28.13
C LYS A 406 23.47 -8.60 -27.43
N ALA A 407 23.95 -9.84 -27.48
CA ALA A 407 25.37 -10.16 -27.30
C ALA A 407 26.26 -9.64 -28.45
N GLU A 408 25.68 -9.28 -29.60
CA GLU A 408 26.41 -8.87 -30.82
C GLU A 408 26.87 -7.40 -30.80
N GLU A 409 26.12 -6.49 -30.16
CA GLU A 409 26.37 -5.05 -30.25
C GLU A 409 27.65 -4.64 -29.49
N TYR A 410 27.99 -5.38 -28.43
CA TYR A 410 29.21 -5.22 -27.63
C TYR A 410 30.51 -5.67 -28.29
N ALA A 411 30.48 -6.18 -29.53
CA ALA A 411 31.68 -6.66 -30.22
C ALA A 411 32.64 -5.53 -30.64
N ASN A 412 32.15 -4.29 -30.80
CA ASN A 412 32.90 -3.15 -31.36
C ASN A 412 32.56 -1.80 -30.67
N SER A 413 32.34 -1.78 -29.36
CA SER A 413 31.88 -0.59 -28.62
C SER A 413 32.58 -0.37 -27.28
N ASP A 414 33.04 0.86 -27.02
CA ASP A 414 33.61 1.30 -25.72
C ASP A 414 32.56 1.50 -24.60
N SER A 415 31.32 1.03 -24.79
CA SER A 415 30.22 1.15 -23.83
C SER A 415 30.30 0.13 -22.70
N LEU A 416 29.61 0.42 -21.59
CA LEU A 416 29.55 -0.47 -20.44
C LEU A 416 28.90 -1.81 -20.81
N ARG A 417 29.66 -2.91 -20.68
CA ARG A 417 29.28 -4.26 -21.13
C ARG A 417 28.18 -4.96 -20.31
N GLN A 418 27.79 -4.40 -19.17
CA GLN A 418 26.77 -4.97 -18.28
C GLN A 418 26.03 -3.87 -17.53
N ASP A 419 24.72 -4.05 -17.34
CA ASP A 419 23.92 -3.19 -16.44
C ASP A 419 24.46 -3.22 -15.01
N ARG A 420 24.18 -2.16 -14.24
CA ARG A 420 24.56 -2.09 -12.82
C ARG A 420 23.59 -2.90 -11.95
N TYR A 421 23.97 -3.09 -10.69
CA TYR A 421 23.28 -4.04 -9.79
C TYR A 421 21.83 -3.64 -9.47
N SER A 422 21.53 -2.34 -9.47
CA SER A 422 20.18 -1.75 -9.32
C SER A 422 19.14 -2.31 -10.30
N ILE A 423 19.57 -2.73 -11.48
CA ILE A 423 18.76 -3.42 -12.48
C ILE A 423 19.04 -4.93 -12.42
N ARG A 424 20.28 -5.32 -12.71
CA ARG A 424 20.67 -6.71 -13.02
C ARG A 424 20.56 -7.68 -11.86
N THR A 425 20.55 -7.20 -10.61
CA THR A 425 20.43 -8.06 -9.43
C THR A 425 19.06 -8.04 -8.77
N THR A 426 18.07 -7.37 -9.37
CA THR A 426 16.72 -7.24 -8.80
C THR A 426 16.06 -8.58 -8.45
N PRO A 427 16.11 -9.64 -9.28
CA PRO A 427 15.56 -10.94 -8.90
C PRO A 427 16.22 -11.55 -7.66
N GLN A 428 17.52 -11.38 -7.50
CA GLN A 428 18.28 -11.87 -6.35
C GLN A 428 18.12 -10.98 -5.10
N TRP A 429 17.72 -9.71 -5.28
CA TRP A 429 17.48 -8.74 -4.21
C TRP A 429 16.05 -8.81 -3.67
N LEU A 430 15.04 -8.80 -4.54
CA LEU A 430 13.61 -8.87 -4.18
C LEU A 430 13.11 -10.31 -3.97
N GLY A 431 13.75 -11.32 -4.57
CA GLY A 431 13.31 -12.71 -4.46
C GLY A 431 13.15 -13.22 -3.01
N PRO A 432 14.17 -13.09 -2.15
CA PRO A 432 14.06 -13.44 -0.72
C PRO A 432 12.98 -12.63 0.02
N GLN A 433 12.64 -11.44 -0.47
CA GLN A 433 11.64 -10.56 0.13
C GLN A 433 10.21 -11.08 -0.11
N LEU A 434 9.94 -11.66 -1.29
CA LEU A 434 8.67 -12.37 -1.55
C LEU A 434 8.52 -13.58 -0.61
N GLU A 435 9.61 -14.32 -0.39
CA GLU A 435 9.64 -15.50 0.49
C GLU A 435 9.38 -15.10 1.96
N ASP A 436 9.96 -13.99 2.43
CA ASP A 436 9.71 -13.43 3.77
C ASP A 436 8.28 -12.87 3.93
N LEU A 437 7.69 -12.27 2.88
CA LEU A 437 6.28 -11.84 2.91
C LEU A 437 5.31 -13.04 2.98
N VAL A 438 5.54 -14.10 2.20
CA VAL A 438 4.70 -15.31 2.26
C VAL A 438 4.75 -15.96 3.66
N LEU A 439 5.91 -15.92 4.33
CA LEU A 439 6.03 -16.39 5.72
C LEU A 439 5.34 -15.44 6.72
N ALA A 440 5.47 -14.11 6.55
CA ALA A 440 4.75 -13.13 7.36
C ALA A 440 3.22 -13.27 7.22
N ASP A 441 2.74 -13.63 6.03
CA ASP A 441 1.31 -13.79 5.74
C ASP A 441 0.71 -15.04 6.39
N GLN A 442 1.45 -16.15 6.38
CA GLN A 442 1.10 -17.34 7.17
C GLN A 442 1.06 -17.03 8.67
N GLN A 443 2.02 -16.24 9.17
CA GLN A 443 2.07 -15.81 10.57
C GLN A 443 0.85 -14.96 10.96
N ILE A 444 0.45 -13.98 10.15
CA ILE A 444 -0.72 -13.13 10.41
C ILE A 444 -2.05 -13.88 10.22
N SER A 445 -2.17 -14.72 9.19
CA SER A 445 -3.41 -15.46 8.88
C SER A 445 -3.80 -16.46 9.99
N VAL A 446 -2.81 -17.00 10.71
CA VAL A 446 -3.04 -17.80 11.93
C VAL A 446 -3.44 -16.92 13.12
N GLU A 447 -2.76 -15.77 13.32
CA GLU A 447 -3.03 -14.87 14.45
C GLU A 447 -4.47 -14.31 14.42
N ILE A 448 -4.99 -13.89 13.26
CA ILE A 448 -6.35 -13.35 13.14
C ILE A 448 -7.47 -14.38 13.39
N ASN A 449 -7.11 -15.67 13.44
CA ASN A 449 -7.97 -16.82 13.75
C ASN A 449 -7.62 -17.50 15.09
N SER A 450 -6.81 -16.84 15.94
CA SER A 450 -6.36 -17.42 17.22
C SER A 450 -7.18 -16.91 18.43
N THR A 451 -7.42 -17.79 19.41
CA THR A 451 -7.86 -17.37 20.75
C THR A 451 -6.62 -16.88 21.53
N THR A 452 -6.49 -15.56 21.65
CA THR A 452 -5.31 -14.90 22.24
C THR A 452 -5.55 -14.40 23.67
N ASP A 453 -6.45 -15.05 24.39
CA ASP A 453 -7.01 -14.63 25.69
C ASP A 453 -6.47 -15.53 26.84
N ASN A 454 -6.67 -15.15 28.09
CA ASN A 454 -6.27 -15.91 29.28
C ASN A 454 -7.11 -15.53 30.53
N PRO A 455 -7.49 -16.50 31.38
CA PRO A 455 -7.43 -17.95 31.13
C PRO A 455 -8.38 -18.36 30.01
N ILE A 456 -8.12 -19.55 29.46
CA ILE A 456 -8.88 -20.19 28.38
C ILE A 456 -9.71 -21.31 28.99
N LEU A 457 -10.98 -21.42 28.60
CA LEU A 457 -11.79 -22.61 28.78
C LEU A 457 -11.55 -23.57 27.61
N ASP A 458 -11.30 -24.84 27.89
CA ASP A 458 -11.51 -25.91 26.90
C ASP A 458 -12.97 -26.41 27.01
N PRO A 459 -13.82 -26.25 25.97
CA PRO A 459 -15.18 -26.77 25.99
C PRO A 459 -15.27 -28.30 26.02
N GLY A 460 -14.20 -29.02 25.64
CA GLY A 460 -14.18 -30.49 25.60
C GLY A 460 -14.03 -31.15 26.97
N SER A 461 -13.08 -30.67 27.78
CA SER A 461 -12.87 -31.12 29.17
C SER A 461 -13.63 -30.31 30.21
N GLY A 462 -13.98 -29.06 29.91
CA GLY A 462 -14.47 -28.08 30.89
C GLY A 462 -13.36 -27.46 31.75
N GLU A 463 -12.08 -27.76 31.50
CA GLU A 463 -10.96 -27.20 32.26
C GLU A 463 -10.69 -25.73 31.92
N ILE A 464 -10.25 -24.98 32.94
CA ILE A 464 -9.83 -23.58 32.82
C ILE A 464 -8.30 -23.51 32.91
N LEU A 465 -7.68 -23.33 31.76
CA LEU A 465 -6.24 -23.38 31.55
C LEU A 465 -5.64 -21.96 31.57
N HIS A 466 -4.47 -21.84 32.20
CA HIS A 466 -3.74 -20.59 32.34
C HIS A 466 -2.50 -20.63 31.44
N GLY A 467 -2.33 -19.65 30.56
CA GLY A 467 -1.35 -19.70 29.46
C GLY A 467 -0.92 -18.34 28.92
N GLY A 468 -0.10 -18.37 27.87
CA GLY A 468 0.59 -17.20 27.31
C GLY A 468 0.07 -16.71 25.95
N ASN A 469 -1.11 -17.15 25.50
CA ASN A 469 -1.63 -16.89 24.15
C ASN A 469 -1.81 -15.39 23.80
N PHE A 470 -1.72 -14.51 24.77
CA PHE A 470 -1.74 -13.05 24.62
C PHE A 470 -0.40 -12.43 24.16
N GLN A 471 0.64 -13.23 23.95
CA GLN A 471 2.00 -12.77 23.62
C GLN A 471 2.22 -12.71 22.09
N ALA A 472 2.13 -11.52 21.52
CA ALA A 472 2.14 -11.28 20.06
C ALA A 472 3.51 -11.44 19.35
N MET A 473 4.40 -12.33 19.80
CA MET A 473 5.73 -12.53 19.19
C MET A 473 5.65 -12.92 17.71
N THR A 474 4.62 -13.68 17.32
CA THR A 474 4.31 -14.04 15.92
C THR A 474 4.12 -12.79 15.06
N VAL A 475 3.31 -11.83 15.52
CA VAL A 475 3.06 -10.56 14.84
C VAL A 475 4.34 -9.72 14.75
N THR A 476 5.17 -9.66 15.80
CA THR A 476 6.47 -8.99 15.72
C THR A 476 7.37 -9.63 14.66
N SER A 477 7.42 -10.97 14.60
CA SER A 477 8.22 -11.71 13.61
C SER A 477 7.76 -11.44 12.17
N ALA A 478 6.46 -11.27 11.94
CA ALA A 478 5.91 -10.88 10.63
C ALA A 478 6.22 -9.41 10.31
N MET A 479 6.08 -8.50 11.27
CA MET A 479 6.30 -7.06 11.07
C MET A 479 7.77 -6.68 10.89
N GLU A 480 8.72 -7.41 11.49
CA GLU A 480 10.15 -7.18 11.24
C GLU A 480 10.56 -7.64 9.82
N LYS A 481 10.01 -8.76 9.31
CA LYS A 481 10.14 -9.11 7.88
C LYS A 481 9.57 -8.02 7.01
N THR A 482 8.32 -7.63 7.26
CA THR A 482 7.60 -6.60 6.50
C THR A 482 8.43 -5.30 6.39
N ARG A 483 9.03 -4.81 7.49
CA ARG A 483 9.92 -3.62 7.43
C ARG A 483 11.24 -3.87 6.69
N ASN A 484 11.84 -5.04 6.78
CA ASN A 484 13.05 -5.37 6.00
C ASN A 484 12.76 -5.44 4.50
N VAL A 485 11.59 -5.94 4.11
CA VAL A 485 11.09 -5.95 2.73
C VAL A 485 10.85 -4.51 2.24
N ILE A 486 10.14 -3.68 3.01
CA ILE A 486 9.92 -2.26 2.72
C ILE A 486 11.27 -1.52 2.56
N GLN A 487 12.25 -1.74 3.46
CA GLN A 487 13.59 -1.16 3.35
C GLN A 487 14.30 -1.60 2.06
N SER A 488 14.22 -2.89 1.73
CA SER A 488 14.87 -3.47 0.55
C SER A 488 14.31 -2.89 -0.74
N ILE A 489 12.99 -2.68 -0.80
CA ILE A 489 12.32 -2.01 -1.93
C ILE A 489 12.80 -0.56 -2.05
N GLY A 490 12.72 0.23 -0.98
CA GLY A 490 13.17 1.62 -1.00
C GLY A 490 14.64 1.76 -1.41
N ARG A 491 15.51 0.89 -0.89
CA ARG A 491 16.95 0.90 -1.21
C ARG A 491 17.24 0.56 -2.67
N LEU A 492 16.46 -0.33 -3.28
CA LEU A 492 16.56 -0.67 -4.70
C LEU A 492 16.12 0.51 -5.57
N LEU A 493 14.93 1.05 -5.30
CA LEU A 493 14.34 2.15 -6.06
C LEU A 493 15.20 3.41 -5.97
N PHE A 494 15.70 3.76 -4.79
CA PHE A 494 16.64 4.88 -4.62
C PHE A 494 17.87 4.72 -5.54
N ALA A 495 18.45 3.53 -5.62
CA ALA A 495 19.60 3.27 -6.51
C ALA A 495 19.23 3.36 -7.99
N GLN A 496 18.04 2.89 -8.38
CA GLN A 496 17.52 3.03 -9.75
C GLN A 496 17.33 4.52 -10.12
N CYS A 497 16.64 5.31 -9.28
CA CYS A 497 16.46 6.75 -9.47
C CYS A 497 17.82 7.47 -9.61
N THR A 498 18.79 7.19 -8.73
CA THR A 498 20.14 7.79 -8.81
C THR A 498 20.87 7.48 -10.13
N GLU A 499 20.64 6.33 -10.75
CA GLU A 499 21.25 5.99 -12.03
C GLU A 499 20.54 6.65 -13.22
N VAL A 500 19.21 6.73 -13.22
CA VAL A 500 18.43 7.33 -14.32
C VAL A 500 18.60 8.87 -14.34
N MET A 501 18.67 9.53 -13.18
CA MET A 501 18.87 10.99 -13.08
C MET A 501 20.29 11.48 -13.45
N ASN A 502 21.26 10.58 -13.59
CA ASN A 502 22.69 10.92 -13.73
C ASN A 502 23.19 10.63 -15.16
N PRO A 503 23.64 11.64 -15.94
CA PRO A 503 24.02 11.47 -17.35
C PRO A 503 25.26 10.58 -17.56
N VAL A 504 26.07 10.36 -16.52
CA VAL A 504 27.20 9.42 -16.55
C VAL A 504 26.72 7.97 -16.47
N PHE A 505 25.51 7.74 -15.94
CA PHE A 505 24.96 6.41 -15.66
C PHE A 505 23.76 6.04 -16.53
N SER A 506 23.04 7.03 -17.04
CA SER A 506 21.72 6.92 -17.68
C SER A 506 21.70 6.47 -19.15
N ASN A 507 22.87 6.20 -19.74
CA ASN A 507 23.02 5.76 -21.14
C ASN A 507 22.38 6.70 -22.20
N GLY A 508 22.45 8.02 -21.95
CA GLY A 508 22.06 9.06 -22.93
C GLY A 508 20.86 9.93 -22.51
N LEU A 509 20.43 9.89 -21.24
CA LEU A 509 19.43 10.82 -20.71
C LEU A 509 20.10 12.11 -20.18
N PRO A 510 19.44 13.27 -20.25
CA PRO A 510 19.97 14.55 -19.77
C PRO A 510 20.05 14.63 -18.23
N PRO A 511 20.91 15.52 -17.68
CA PRO A 511 21.07 15.67 -16.23
C PRO A 511 19.76 16.10 -15.56
N ASN A 512 19.40 15.43 -14.46
CA ASN A 512 18.12 15.61 -13.78
C ASN A 512 16.89 15.55 -14.73
N LEU A 513 17.03 14.80 -15.83
CA LEU A 513 16.04 14.52 -16.88
C LEU A 513 15.32 15.75 -17.43
N SER A 514 16.06 16.87 -17.53
CA SER A 514 15.59 18.08 -18.20
C SER A 514 15.27 17.79 -19.68
N ALA A 515 14.01 18.01 -20.08
CA ALA A 515 13.62 18.09 -21.49
C ALA A 515 14.03 19.45 -22.12
N ASP A 516 14.49 20.39 -21.29
CA ASP A 516 14.89 21.76 -21.63
C ASP A 516 16.41 21.95 -21.52
N GLU A 517 16.85 23.17 -21.81
CA GLU A 517 18.27 23.54 -21.79
C GLU A 517 18.91 23.23 -20.41
N PRO A 518 19.95 22.37 -20.32
CA PRO A 518 20.51 21.92 -19.05
C PRO A 518 21.09 23.02 -18.14
N SER A 519 21.39 24.21 -18.68
CA SER A 519 21.76 25.38 -17.86
C SER A 519 20.57 26.11 -17.25
N GLN A 520 19.36 25.85 -17.75
CA GLN A 520 18.14 26.62 -17.48
C GLN A 520 17.17 25.84 -16.61
N SER A 521 16.96 24.54 -16.90
CA SER A 521 16.08 23.67 -16.10
C SER A 521 16.84 22.64 -15.28
N PHE A 522 16.34 22.42 -14.06
CA PHE A 522 16.90 21.51 -13.07
C PHE A 522 15.85 20.52 -12.54
N PHE A 523 14.74 20.34 -13.27
CA PHE A 523 13.45 19.80 -12.83
C PHE A 523 13.51 18.75 -11.69
N PHE A 524 14.10 17.59 -11.92
CA PHE A 524 14.10 16.49 -10.94
C PHE A 524 15.15 16.63 -9.81
N LYS A 525 15.99 17.68 -9.78
CA LYS A 525 17.03 17.89 -8.74
C LYS A 525 16.42 18.07 -7.34
N GLY A 526 15.26 18.72 -7.22
CA GLY A 526 14.54 18.82 -5.95
C GLY A 526 13.95 17.47 -5.51
N LEU A 527 13.57 16.62 -6.48
CA LEU A 527 13.03 15.29 -6.21
C LEU A 527 14.12 14.36 -5.65
N ASP A 528 15.32 14.36 -6.26
CA ASP A 528 16.52 13.62 -5.85
C ASP A 528 16.88 13.82 -4.37
N ILE A 529 17.05 15.09 -3.97
CA ILE A 529 17.34 15.50 -2.57
C ILE A 529 16.26 14.94 -1.62
N SER A 530 15.01 14.94 -2.06
CA SER A 530 13.89 14.41 -1.29
C SER A 530 13.85 12.88 -1.26
N VAL A 531 14.25 12.14 -2.31
CA VAL A 531 14.43 10.67 -2.22
C VAL A 531 15.53 10.34 -1.21
N ALA A 532 16.63 11.08 -1.22
CA ALA A 532 17.76 10.86 -0.31
C ALA A 532 17.37 11.09 1.16
N ALA A 533 16.54 12.09 1.44
CA ALA A 533 15.97 12.31 2.78
C ALA A 533 15.07 11.13 3.21
N LEU A 534 14.12 10.73 2.38
CA LEU A 534 13.18 9.62 2.65
C LEU A 534 13.91 8.28 2.84
N GLN A 535 14.87 7.96 1.98
CA GLN A 535 15.69 6.75 2.09
C GLN A 535 16.53 6.75 3.39
N SER A 536 16.94 7.92 3.87
CA SER A 536 17.67 8.05 5.14
C SER A 536 16.76 7.74 6.34
N GLU A 537 15.53 8.26 6.35
CA GLU A 537 14.56 7.97 7.42
C GLU A 537 14.06 6.52 7.37
N LEU A 538 13.76 5.97 6.19
CA LEU A 538 13.44 4.56 6.00
C LEU A 538 14.53 3.64 6.57
N SER A 539 15.80 4.00 6.35
CA SER A 539 16.93 3.22 6.87
C SER A 539 16.93 3.18 8.40
N LEU A 540 16.51 4.26 9.07
CA LEU A 540 16.32 4.27 10.53
C LEU A 540 15.12 3.40 10.97
N MET A 541 14.00 3.45 10.24
CA MET A 541 12.78 2.66 10.56
C MET A 541 12.97 1.13 10.43
N SER A 542 14.01 0.68 9.71
CA SER A 542 14.39 -0.74 9.60
C SER A 542 14.95 -1.35 10.89
N THR A 543 15.29 -0.53 11.89
CA THR A 543 15.88 -1.00 13.16
C THR A 543 14.95 -1.99 13.88
N SER A 544 15.53 -3.08 14.42
CA SER A 544 14.77 -4.06 15.21
C SER A 544 14.29 -3.49 16.53
N VAL A 545 12.98 -3.56 16.77
CA VAL A 545 12.34 -3.04 18.00
C VAL A 545 12.59 -3.97 19.19
N VAL A 546 12.94 -5.24 18.97
CA VAL A 546 13.23 -6.23 20.02
C VAL A 546 14.42 -5.78 20.88
N SER A 547 15.35 -5.02 20.32
CA SER A 547 16.47 -4.41 21.04
C SER A 547 16.06 -3.40 22.14
N LEU A 548 14.82 -2.90 22.11
CA LEU A 548 14.32 -1.82 22.97
C LEU A 548 13.50 -2.33 24.17
N VAL A 549 13.35 -3.64 24.37
CA VAL A 549 12.51 -4.24 25.41
C VAL A 549 12.96 -3.81 26.83
N GLN A 550 12.16 -2.94 27.44
CA GLN A 550 12.31 -2.53 28.85
C GLN A 550 11.53 -3.46 29.79
N ASN A 551 11.90 -3.54 31.07
CA ASN A 551 11.04 -4.18 32.08
C ASN A 551 9.78 -3.32 32.35
N ALA A 552 8.65 -3.94 32.68
CA ALA A 552 7.40 -3.24 32.99
C ALA A 552 6.53 -4.00 34.01
N GLU A 553 5.49 -3.33 34.50
CA GLU A 553 4.44 -3.90 35.37
C GLU A 553 5.03 -4.63 36.58
N MET A 554 5.72 -3.86 37.44
CA MET A 554 6.36 -4.31 38.69
C MET A 554 7.39 -5.45 38.56
N GLY A 555 7.83 -5.77 37.33
CA GLY A 555 8.78 -6.85 37.04
C GLY A 555 8.15 -8.10 36.42
N ASN A 556 6.82 -8.17 36.40
CA ASN A 556 6.04 -9.30 35.87
C ASN A 556 6.17 -9.43 34.33
N GLN A 557 6.38 -8.32 33.63
CA GLN A 557 6.42 -8.27 32.16
C GLN A 557 7.85 -8.03 31.65
N SER A 558 8.75 -8.94 32.04
CA SER A 558 10.19 -8.90 31.79
C SER A 558 10.59 -9.22 30.33
N VAL A 559 9.78 -10.00 29.60
CA VAL A 559 9.94 -10.26 28.16
C VAL A 559 8.62 -10.04 27.42
N LYS A 560 8.67 -9.42 26.24
CA LYS A 560 7.46 -8.99 25.49
C LYS A 560 7.72 -8.66 24.03
N SER A 561 6.68 -8.81 23.22
CA SER A 561 6.73 -8.70 21.75
C SER A 561 6.93 -7.30 21.19
N LEU A 562 6.39 -6.26 21.84
CA LEU A 562 6.26 -4.90 21.26
C LEU A 562 5.51 -4.88 19.91
N ALA A 563 4.64 -5.85 19.63
CA ALA A 563 4.02 -6.02 18.30
C ALA A 563 3.26 -4.80 17.76
N PHE A 564 2.47 -4.10 18.58
CA PHE A 564 1.80 -2.85 18.17
C PHE A 564 2.78 -1.72 17.86
N LEU A 565 3.95 -1.69 18.50
CA LEU A 565 5.03 -0.75 18.16
C LEU A 565 5.70 -1.13 16.83
N SER A 566 5.98 -2.43 16.64
CA SER A 566 6.52 -2.99 15.39
C SER A 566 5.59 -2.69 14.20
N ALA A 567 4.29 -2.96 14.35
CA ALA A 567 3.27 -2.71 13.34
C ALA A 567 3.10 -1.21 13.04
N ARG A 568 3.14 -0.33 14.06
CA ARG A 568 3.06 1.13 13.86
C ARG A 568 4.25 1.70 13.10
N TYR A 569 5.48 1.28 13.40
CA TYR A 569 6.65 1.68 12.59
C TYR A 569 6.62 1.09 11.18
N THR A 570 5.88 -0.01 10.96
CA THR A 570 5.67 -0.57 9.61
C THR A 570 4.76 0.32 8.77
N HIS A 571 3.70 0.90 9.36
CA HIS A 571 2.88 1.92 8.68
C HIS A 571 3.65 3.22 8.38
N THR A 572 4.52 3.69 9.28
CA THR A 572 5.39 4.85 8.99
C THR A 572 6.40 4.54 7.88
N ALA A 573 6.98 3.34 7.85
CA ALA A 573 7.86 2.92 6.75
C ALA A 573 7.12 2.77 5.40
N LEU A 574 5.84 2.37 5.43
CA LEU A 574 4.96 2.31 4.25
C LEU A 574 4.65 3.68 3.67
N ASP A 575 4.45 4.71 4.49
CA ASP A 575 4.26 6.09 4.03
C ASP A 575 5.54 6.60 3.33
N ILE A 576 6.70 6.40 3.98
CA ILE A 576 8.01 6.77 3.42
C ILE A 576 8.33 6.00 2.12
N VAL A 577 7.97 4.71 2.01
CA VAL A 577 8.16 3.95 0.77
C VAL A 577 7.12 4.24 -0.29
N SER A 578 5.90 4.62 0.07
CA SER A 578 4.94 5.20 -0.88
C SER A 578 5.55 6.43 -1.53
N GLN A 579 6.21 7.30 -0.75
CA GLN A 579 6.96 8.48 -1.21
C GLN A 579 8.31 8.16 -1.92
N ILE A 580 8.73 6.89 -2.01
CA ILE A 580 9.88 6.44 -2.82
C ILE A 580 9.41 5.78 -4.13
N LEU A 581 8.30 5.01 -4.10
CA LEU A 581 7.63 4.48 -5.30
C LEU A 581 7.06 5.61 -6.17
N GLU A 582 6.48 6.62 -5.52
CA GLU A 582 6.09 7.93 -6.06
C GLU A 582 7.15 8.57 -6.98
N LYS A 583 8.44 8.21 -6.81
CA LYS A 583 9.60 8.84 -7.47
C LYS A 583 10.33 7.91 -8.44
N ALA A 584 9.82 6.70 -8.65
CA ALA A 584 10.35 5.70 -9.60
C ALA A 584 9.33 5.30 -10.68
N THR A 585 8.18 5.99 -10.78
CA THR A 585 7.05 5.62 -11.66
C THR A 585 6.85 6.56 -12.87
N LEU A 586 7.70 7.56 -13.08
CA LEU A 586 7.33 8.74 -13.89
C LEU A 586 8.22 9.12 -15.10
N GLU A 587 9.14 8.25 -15.51
CA GLU A 587 9.94 8.43 -16.72
C GLU A 587 9.53 7.47 -17.85
N LEU A 588 10.00 7.79 -19.08
CA LEU A 588 9.98 7.00 -20.33
C LEU A 588 8.71 7.09 -21.19
N PHE A 589 8.74 7.38 -22.50
CA PHE A 589 9.79 7.64 -23.52
C PHE A 589 9.26 8.73 -24.55
N GLN A 590 9.43 8.79 -25.90
CA GLN A 590 10.21 8.04 -26.94
C GLN A 590 10.44 8.79 -28.28
N PRO A 591 11.40 8.36 -29.15
CA PRO A 591 11.51 8.77 -30.57
C PRO A 591 11.55 7.60 -31.61
N LEU A 592 11.42 7.90 -32.93
CA LEU A 592 12.33 7.40 -34.02
C LEU A 592 11.95 7.73 -35.50
N LEU A 593 12.92 7.40 -36.39
CA LEU A 593 12.93 7.24 -37.88
C LEU A 593 13.38 8.48 -38.72
N THR A 594 14.01 8.46 -39.93
CA THR A 594 14.73 7.53 -40.89
C THR A 594 15.29 8.41 -42.06
N GLU A 595 16.24 8.13 -43.00
CA GLU A 595 17.22 7.06 -43.38
C GLU A 595 18.24 7.64 -44.45
N ILE A 596 18.81 6.83 -45.37
CA ILE A 596 19.72 7.12 -46.53
C ILE A 596 21.23 7.12 -46.21
N ASP A 597 22.03 6.46 -47.06
CA ASP A 597 23.05 5.49 -46.61
C ASP A 597 24.54 5.68 -47.02
N GLU A 598 25.34 4.71 -46.58
CA GLU A 598 26.79 4.48 -46.75
C GLU A 598 27.72 5.55 -46.16
N LEU A 599 28.05 6.67 -46.82
CA LEU A 599 28.87 7.72 -46.16
C LEU A 599 28.13 8.30 -44.95
N ASN A 600 26.81 8.42 -45.07
CA ASN A 600 25.92 8.80 -43.99
C ASN A 600 26.00 7.84 -42.79
N HIS A 601 26.14 6.52 -43.00
CA HIS A 601 26.05 5.56 -41.90
C HIS A 601 27.15 5.75 -40.85
N THR A 602 28.41 5.93 -41.27
CA THR A 602 29.51 6.18 -40.33
C THR A 602 29.37 7.54 -39.63
N LEU A 603 28.92 8.57 -40.34
CA LEU A 603 28.67 9.90 -39.76
C LEU A 603 27.49 9.87 -38.77
N TRP A 604 26.39 9.17 -39.08
CA TRP A 604 25.26 8.98 -38.17
C TRP A 604 25.62 8.20 -36.92
N GLN A 605 26.46 7.15 -37.02
CA GLN A 605 26.94 6.43 -35.85
C GLN A 605 27.77 7.31 -34.91
N GLN A 606 28.66 8.15 -35.46
CA GLN A 606 29.43 9.10 -34.65
C GLN A 606 28.56 10.24 -34.12
N LEU A 607 27.61 10.75 -34.92
CA LEU A 607 26.66 11.81 -34.53
C LEU A 607 25.82 11.34 -33.35
N ARG A 608 25.30 10.10 -33.40
CA ARG A 608 24.55 9.49 -32.31
C ARG A 608 25.39 9.37 -31.03
N LYS A 609 26.61 8.83 -31.13
CA LYS A 609 27.54 8.74 -29.98
C LYS A 609 27.84 10.13 -29.37
N ALA A 610 28.09 11.13 -30.21
CA ALA A 610 28.35 12.50 -29.77
C ALA A 610 27.10 13.18 -29.19
N TYR A 611 25.91 12.89 -29.72
CA TYR A 611 24.63 13.36 -29.20
C TYR A 611 24.33 12.78 -27.81
N ASP A 612 24.43 11.45 -27.67
CA ASP A 612 24.21 10.72 -26.42
C ASP A 612 25.24 11.16 -25.33
N ALA A 613 26.48 11.50 -25.73
CA ALA A 613 27.54 11.95 -24.83
C ALA A 613 27.53 13.47 -24.51
N SER A 614 26.63 14.26 -25.09
CA SER A 614 26.60 15.74 -24.94
C SER A 614 25.32 16.28 -24.30
N THR A 615 24.52 15.42 -23.66
CA THR A 615 23.20 15.75 -23.07
C THR A 615 23.24 16.77 -21.92
N ALA A 616 24.43 17.10 -21.41
CA ALA A 616 24.65 18.12 -20.38
C ALA A 616 25.12 19.49 -20.94
N VAL A 617 24.98 19.70 -22.26
CA VAL A 617 25.32 20.96 -22.95
C VAL A 617 24.07 21.54 -23.60
N ASP A 618 23.86 22.84 -23.47
CA ASP A 618 22.77 23.59 -24.10
C ASP A 618 22.78 23.40 -25.63
N SER A 619 21.60 23.19 -26.21
CA SER A 619 21.36 22.73 -27.59
C SER A 619 22.13 23.51 -28.65
N SER A 620 22.17 24.84 -28.52
CA SER A 620 22.88 25.74 -29.45
C SER A 620 24.40 25.49 -29.47
N GLN A 621 25.01 25.20 -28.32
CA GLN A 621 26.43 24.86 -28.21
C GLN A 621 26.67 23.37 -28.49
N ARG A 622 25.72 22.52 -28.09
CA ARG A 622 25.71 21.07 -28.25
C ARG A 622 25.81 20.66 -29.71
N PHE A 623 24.98 21.21 -30.60
CA PHE A 623 25.06 20.87 -32.03
C PHE A 623 26.36 21.35 -32.67
N VAL A 624 26.88 22.52 -32.27
CA VAL A 624 28.22 22.99 -32.71
C VAL A 624 29.34 22.05 -32.23
N GLN A 625 29.24 21.51 -31.01
CA GLN A 625 30.18 20.51 -30.50
C GLN A 625 30.07 19.17 -31.24
N ILE A 626 28.85 18.68 -31.48
CA ILE A 626 28.59 17.45 -32.24
C ILE A 626 29.18 17.55 -33.65
N MET A 627 28.88 18.61 -34.41
CA MET A 627 29.40 18.77 -35.76
C MET A 627 30.94 18.86 -35.78
N LYS A 628 31.57 19.46 -34.75
CA LYS A 628 33.04 19.43 -34.58
C LYS A 628 33.59 18.02 -34.36
N THR A 629 32.91 17.14 -33.64
CA THR A 629 33.35 15.74 -33.47
C THR A 629 33.24 14.89 -34.74
N LEU A 630 32.48 15.33 -35.75
CA LEU A 630 32.37 14.66 -37.05
C LEU A 630 33.48 15.07 -38.04
N GLN A 631 34.11 16.23 -37.83
CA GLN A 631 35.16 16.73 -38.73
C GLN A 631 36.30 15.73 -38.99
N PRO A 632 36.83 14.97 -38.01
CA PRO A 632 37.87 13.96 -38.28
C PRO A 632 37.42 12.90 -39.29
N THR A 633 36.21 12.35 -39.14
CA THR A 633 35.65 11.36 -40.07
C THR A 633 35.49 11.92 -41.49
N ILE A 634 35.11 13.19 -41.62
CA ILE A 634 34.99 13.88 -42.92
C ILE A 634 36.38 14.12 -43.53
N ILE A 635 37.36 14.54 -42.72
CA ILE A 635 38.75 14.77 -43.14
C ILE A 635 39.39 13.46 -43.60
N ASP A 636 39.29 12.38 -42.80
CA ASP A 636 39.86 11.07 -43.12
C ASP A 636 39.27 10.53 -44.44
N HIS A 637 37.96 10.64 -44.64
CA HIS A 637 37.31 10.26 -45.90
C HIS A 637 37.76 11.14 -47.08
N ALA A 638 37.87 12.46 -46.89
CA ALA A 638 38.29 13.37 -47.95
C ALA A 638 39.77 13.18 -48.35
N VAL A 639 40.65 12.93 -47.37
CA VAL A 639 42.09 12.67 -47.56
C VAL A 639 42.31 11.29 -48.19
N ALA A 640 41.55 10.26 -47.79
CA ALA A 640 41.57 8.95 -48.46
C ALA A 640 41.16 9.04 -49.95
N ASN A 641 40.30 9.99 -50.30
CA ASN A 641 39.93 10.32 -51.68
C ASN A 641 40.85 11.36 -52.35
N GLY A 642 42.02 11.67 -51.77
CA GLY A 642 43.07 12.47 -52.39
C GLY A 642 42.98 13.99 -52.21
N ASN A 643 42.08 14.50 -51.36
CA ASN A 643 41.97 15.94 -51.09
C ASN A 643 43.02 16.41 -50.06
N ASN A 644 43.46 17.66 -50.19
CA ASN A 644 44.34 18.30 -49.21
C ASN A 644 43.54 18.83 -48.01
N ALA A 645 43.75 18.27 -46.82
CA ALA A 645 43.08 18.68 -45.58
C ALA A 645 43.16 20.19 -45.30
N ALA A 646 44.29 20.84 -45.63
CA ALA A 646 44.46 22.29 -45.41
C ALA A 646 43.52 23.16 -46.28
N ALA A 647 43.07 22.64 -47.43
CA ALA A 647 42.14 23.33 -48.32
C ALA A 647 40.67 23.18 -47.89
N LEU A 648 40.35 22.18 -47.06
CA LEU A 648 38.99 21.89 -46.61
C LEU A 648 38.56 22.73 -45.40
N MET A 649 39.50 23.32 -44.66
CA MET A 649 39.23 24.00 -43.38
C MET A 649 38.16 25.11 -43.45
N PRO A 650 38.11 26.01 -44.45
CA PRO A 650 37.04 27.01 -44.53
C PRO A 650 35.66 26.38 -44.70
N THR A 651 35.54 25.40 -45.61
CA THR A 651 34.30 24.66 -45.89
C THR A 651 33.86 23.82 -44.70
N LEU A 652 34.79 23.26 -43.91
CA LEU A 652 34.48 22.54 -42.68
C LEU A 652 33.91 23.45 -41.59
N ILE A 653 34.35 24.71 -41.51
CA ILE A 653 33.79 25.70 -40.58
C ILE A 653 32.37 26.08 -41.02
N GLU A 654 32.19 26.48 -42.29
CA GLU A 654 30.88 26.83 -42.87
C GLU A 654 29.87 25.67 -42.78
N TRP A 655 30.31 24.44 -43.05
CA TRP A 655 29.51 23.22 -42.87
C TRP A 655 29.15 22.97 -41.41
N THR A 656 30.08 23.20 -40.47
CA THR A 656 29.84 23.00 -39.03
C THR A 656 28.79 23.98 -38.51
N GLU A 657 28.89 25.26 -38.88
CA GLU A 657 27.96 26.30 -38.46
C GLU A 657 26.57 26.07 -39.08
N SER A 658 26.51 25.82 -40.40
CA SER A 658 25.25 25.57 -41.11
C SER A 658 24.54 24.30 -40.65
N SER A 659 25.29 23.20 -40.45
CA SER A 659 24.72 21.92 -40.01
C SER A 659 24.30 21.98 -38.54
N ALA A 660 25.01 22.72 -37.69
CA ALA A 660 24.60 22.91 -36.30
C ALA A 660 23.32 23.76 -36.18
N ALA A 661 23.18 24.82 -36.98
CA ALA A 661 21.97 25.63 -37.04
C ALA A 661 20.76 24.81 -37.52
N LEU A 662 20.91 24.03 -38.60
CA LEU A 662 19.86 23.15 -39.10
C LEU A 662 19.49 22.04 -38.10
N ALA A 663 20.48 21.46 -37.42
CA ALA A 663 20.24 20.44 -36.39
C ALA A 663 19.49 21.01 -35.17
N LEU A 664 19.78 22.27 -34.80
CA LEU A 664 19.04 22.99 -33.76
C LEU A 664 17.58 23.24 -34.17
N GLU A 665 17.34 23.80 -35.37
CA GLU A 665 15.99 24.04 -35.89
C GLU A 665 15.17 22.74 -35.95
N VAL A 666 15.76 21.65 -36.45
CA VAL A 666 15.10 20.33 -36.51
C VAL A 666 14.84 19.78 -35.10
N PHE A 667 15.75 19.95 -34.15
CA PHE A 667 15.58 19.51 -32.77
C PHE A 667 14.46 20.28 -32.06
N GLU A 668 14.48 21.62 -32.10
CA GLU A 668 13.44 22.48 -31.53
C GLU A 668 12.07 22.17 -32.15
N SER A 669 12.01 22.11 -33.49
CA SER A 669 10.78 21.78 -34.21
C SER A 669 10.24 20.39 -33.87
N THR A 670 11.11 19.41 -33.62
CA THR A 670 10.71 18.05 -33.20
C THR A 670 10.26 18.02 -31.74
N LYS A 671 10.96 18.71 -30.84
CA LYS A 671 10.61 18.86 -29.43
C LYS A 671 9.24 19.50 -29.28
N SER A 672 8.97 20.63 -29.94
CA SER A 672 7.67 21.31 -29.87
C SER A 672 6.52 20.45 -30.41
N LYS A 673 6.75 19.69 -31.49
CA LYS A 673 5.74 18.74 -32.03
C LYS A 673 5.44 17.60 -31.05
N TYR A 674 6.46 17.05 -30.38
CA TYR A 674 6.27 16.00 -29.38
C TYR A 674 5.58 16.52 -28.12
N ALA A 675 6.01 17.69 -27.61
CA ALA A 675 5.41 18.31 -26.43
C ALA A 675 3.92 18.66 -26.60
N ALA A 676 3.47 18.94 -27.84
CA ALA A 676 2.07 19.22 -28.13
C ALA A 676 1.14 17.99 -28.01
N ASN A 677 1.65 16.76 -28.18
CA ASN A 677 0.91 15.51 -27.95
C ASN A 677 1.88 14.35 -27.66
N PRO A 678 2.41 14.25 -26.43
CA PRO A 678 3.41 13.24 -26.07
C PRO A 678 2.75 11.88 -25.80
N ASP A 679 3.13 10.85 -26.57
CA ASP A 679 2.76 9.45 -26.31
C ASP A 679 3.97 8.51 -26.51
N ALA A 680 4.28 7.74 -25.47
CA ALA A 680 5.32 6.71 -25.47
C ALA A 680 4.76 5.28 -25.64
N SER A 681 3.47 5.12 -25.93
CA SER A 681 2.77 3.86 -25.72
C SER A 681 2.87 2.83 -26.85
N GLU A 682 3.37 3.15 -28.04
CA GLU A 682 3.58 2.16 -29.13
C GLU A 682 4.85 1.28 -28.96
N PHE A 683 5.49 1.39 -27.80
CA PHE A 683 6.92 1.60 -27.71
C PHE A 683 7.46 1.00 -26.39
N LEU A 684 6.83 1.39 -25.27
CA LEU A 684 6.87 0.72 -23.96
C LEU A 684 6.37 -0.74 -24.01
N GLY A 685 6.94 -1.59 -23.14
CA GLY A 685 6.44 -2.94 -22.83
C GLY A 685 5.08 -2.97 -22.13
N SER A 686 4.45 -4.15 -22.04
CA SER A 686 3.05 -4.36 -21.59
C SER A 686 2.70 -3.63 -20.29
N ALA A 687 3.47 -3.84 -19.22
CA ALA A 687 3.18 -3.30 -17.90
C ALA A 687 3.47 -1.79 -17.82
N SER A 688 4.63 -1.37 -18.34
CA SER A 688 5.06 0.02 -18.41
C SER A 688 4.06 0.88 -19.20
N LYS A 689 3.54 0.35 -20.31
CA LYS A 689 2.47 0.94 -21.13
C LYS A 689 1.15 1.11 -20.37
N ARG A 690 0.78 0.14 -19.54
CA ARG A 690 -0.44 0.20 -18.69
C ARG A 690 -0.30 1.29 -17.62
N MET A 691 0.86 1.34 -16.94
CA MET A 691 1.14 2.35 -15.92
C MET A 691 1.27 3.77 -16.49
N TYR A 692 1.96 3.94 -17.63
CA TYR A 692 2.07 5.21 -18.34
C TYR A 692 0.70 5.80 -18.67
N LYS A 693 -0.25 4.98 -19.19
CA LYS A 693 -1.61 5.45 -19.49
C LYS A 693 -2.43 5.76 -18.23
N PHE A 694 -2.20 5.08 -17.12
CA PHE A 694 -2.82 5.44 -15.84
C PHE A 694 -2.38 6.84 -15.39
N VAL A 695 -1.07 7.09 -15.30
CA VAL A 695 -0.51 8.37 -14.83
C VAL A 695 -0.80 9.52 -15.80
N ARG A 696 -0.57 9.33 -17.10
CA ARG A 696 -0.72 10.38 -18.12
C ARG A 696 -2.18 10.67 -18.45
N CYS A 697 -3.01 9.65 -18.63
CA CYS A 697 -4.37 9.82 -19.16
C CYS A 697 -5.48 9.76 -18.11
N GLN A 698 -5.33 9.02 -17.01
CA GLN A 698 -6.38 8.90 -15.98
C GLN A 698 -6.15 9.86 -14.80
N LEU A 699 -4.90 10.03 -14.35
CA LEU A 699 -4.55 11.04 -13.34
C LEU A 699 -4.27 12.43 -13.95
N GLY A 700 -4.11 12.51 -15.27
CA GLY A 700 -3.93 13.78 -16.00
C GLY A 700 -2.58 14.47 -15.75
N ILE A 701 -1.53 13.72 -15.40
CA ILE A 701 -0.20 14.29 -15.14
C ILE A 701 0.51 14.56 -16.48
N PRO A 702 0.77 15.83 -16.86
CA PRO A 702 1.35 16.18 -18.16
C PRO A 702 2.81 15.75 -18.30
N PHE A 703 3.32 15.73 -19.53
CA PHE A 703 4.77 15.72 -19.79
C PHE A 703 5.38 17.06 -19.32
N HIS A 704 6.61 17.02 -18.83
CA HIS A 704 7.24 18.17 -18.19
C HIS A 704 8.19 18.89 -19.17
N ILE A 705 7.91 20.17 -19.41
CA ILE A 705 8.78 21.15 -20.06
C ILE A 705 8.62 22.50 -19.33
N GLU A 706 9.65 23.34 -19.32
CA GLU A 706 9.54 24.72 -18.83
C GLU A 706 8.85 25.62 -19.87
N THR A 707 7.65 26.09 -19.52
CA THR A 707 6.87 27.14 -20.19
C THR A 707 7.50 28.52 -19.97
N ARG A 708 8.62 28.78 -20.64
CA ARG A 708 9.28 30.10 -20.60
C ARG A 708 8.54 31.17 -21.41
N GLU A 709 8.78 32.42 -21.01
CA GLU A 709 8.26 33.68 -21.58
C GLU A 709 6.81 34.09 -21.24
N THR A 710 6.53 34.17 -19.94
CA THR A 710 5.71 35.27 -19.39
C THR A 710 6.47 35.99 -18.28
N GLU A 711 6.84 37.26 -18.49
CA GLU A 711 7.45 38.13 -17.45
C GLU A 711 6.41 38.59 -16.42
N HIS A 712 5.84 37.65 -15.65
CA HIS A 712 4.95 37.99 -14.55
C HIS A 712 5.74 38.64 -13.41
N THR A 713 5.58 39.95 -13.26
CA THR A 713 6.21 40.73 -12.18
C THR A 713 5.55 40.52 -10.82
N ASP A 714 4.42 39.80 -10.77
CA ASP A 714 3.72 39.37 -9.56
C ASP A 714 3.36 37.88 -9.70
N LEU A 715 3.64 37.10 -8.66
CA LEU A 715 3.32 35.66 -8.59
C LEU A 715 1.80 35.38 -8.57
N MET A 716 0.98 36.41 -8.38
CA MET A 716 -0.49 36.31 -8.46
C MET A 716 -1.03 36.28 -9.89
N ASP A 717 -0.22 36.64 -10.89
CA ASP A 717 -0.61 36.63 -12.31
C ASP A 717 -0.14 35.38 -13.08
N GLU A 718 0.69 34.51 -12.46
CA GLU A 718 1.14 33.26 -13.07
C GLU A 718 -0.04 32.28 -13.34
N PRO A 719 0.00 31.48 -14.43
CA PRO A 719 -0.99 30.42 -14.65
C PRO A 719 -0.96 29.36 -13.53
N ASP A 720 -2.08 28.67 -13.32
CA ASP A 720 -2.26 27.59 -12.31
C ASP A 720 -1.51 26.29 -12.69
N GLU A 721 -0.21 26.42 -12.92
CA GLU A 721 0.70 25.30 -13.17
C GLU A 721 1.06 24.61 -11.86
N ARG A 722 0.56 23.38 -11.70
CA ARG A 722 0.83 22.57 -10.50
C ARG A 722 2.33 22.31 -10.35
N SER A 723 2.91 22.73 -9.24
CA SER A 723 4.28 22.38 -8.88
C SER A 723 4.51 20.86 -8.91
N LEU A 724 5.77 20.45 -9.12
CA LEU A 724 6.14 19.02 -9.14
C LEU A 724 5.60 18.28 -7.91
N GLY A 725 5.70 18.87 -6.71
CA GLY A 725 5.14 18.30 -5.47
C GLY A 725 3.62 18.13 -5.48
N ALA A 726 2.87 19.03 -6.13
CA ALA A 726 1.43 18.91 -6.26
C ALA A 726 1.03 17.84 -7.29
N MET A 727 1.77 17.67 -8.39
CA MET A 727 1.56 16.57 -9.35
C MET A 727 1.88 15.20 -8.72
N VAL A 728 3.01 15.13 -8.02
CA VAL A 728 3.49 13.98 -7.23
C VAL A 728 2.43 13.55 -6.20
N SER A 729 1.83 14.50 -5.48
CA SER A 729 0.78 14.25 -4.49
C SER A 729 -0.49 13.59 -5.07
N VAL A 730 -0.81 13.80 -6.36
CA VAL A 730 -1.95 13.12 -7.01
C VAL A 730 -1.68 11.62 -7.17
N ILE A 731 -0.44 11.23 -7.47
CA ILE A 731 -0.01 9.84 -7.57
C ILE A 731 -0.01 9.19 -6.18
N HIS A 732 0.48 9.89 -5.16
CA HIS A 732 0.37 9.44 -3.76
C HIS A 732 -1.08 9.13 -3.37
N CYS A 733 -2.01 10.04 -3.66
CA CYS A 733 -3.45 9.82 -3.42
C CYS A 733 -3.99 8.57 -4.15
N ALA A 734 -3.53 8.29 -5.38
CA ALA A 734 -3.91 7.11 -6.14
C ALA A 734 -3.34 5.79 -5.58
N ILE A 735 -2.19 5.84 -4.88
CA ILE A 735 -1.65 4.73 -4.10
C ILE A 735 -2.48 4.53 -2.82
N GLN A 736 -2.65 5.58 -2.01
CA GLN A 736 -3.36 5.51 -0.71
C GLN A 736 -4.84 5.10 -0.83
N ASN A 737 -5.51 5.47 -1.92
CA ASN A 737 -6.90 5.07 -2.18
C ASN A 737 -7.02 3.71 -2.91
N GLY A 738 -5.90 3.08 -3.28
CA GLY A 738 -5.82 1.78 -3.94
C GLY A 738 -6.17 1.76 -5.43
N THR A 739 -6.48 2.91 -6.07
CA THR A 739 -6.82 2.94 -7.50
C THR A 739 -5.65 2.56 -8.41
N LEU A 740 -4.42 2.93 -8.04
CA LEU A 740 -3.22 2.56 -8.78
C LEU A 740 -2.97 1.03 -8.77
N TYR A 741 -3.47 0.29 -7.78
CA TYR A 741 -3.29 -1.16 -7.75
C TYR A 741 -4.19 -1.92 -8.73
N ILE A 742 -5.20 -1.28 -9.33
CA ILE A 742 -6.00 -1.91 -10.40
C ILE A 742 -5.11 -2.32 -11.58
N PRO A 743 -4.36 -1.42 -12.25
CA PRO A 743 -3.44 -1.81 -13.32
C PRO A 743 -2.27 -2.69 -12.84
N VAL A 744 -1.82 -2.58 -11.58
CA VAL A 744 -0.76 -3.45 -11.02
C VAL A 744 -1.22 -4.91 -10.97
N MET A 745 -2.45 -5.17 -10.52
CA MET A 745 -3.00 -6.54 -10.46
C MET A 745 -3.37 -7.09 -11.84
N GLU A 746 -3.68 -6.23 -12.81
CA GLU A 746 -3.81 -6.63 -14.22
C GLU A 746 -2.46 -7.10 -14.78
N CYS A 747 -1.37 -6.34 -14.57
CA CYS A 747 -0.02 -6.76 -14.97
C CYS A 747 0.42 -8.07 -14.29
N LEU A 748 0.18 -8.23 -12.99
CA LEU A 748 0.54 -9.46 -12.28
C LEU A 748 -0.24 -10.67 -12.80
N ARG A 749 -1.51 -10.50 -13.18
CA ARG A 749 -2.30 -11.60 -13.77
C ARG A 749 -1.76 -12.02 -15.13
N GLU A 750 -1.37 -11.07 -15.98
CA GLU A 750 -0.67 -11.39 -17.24
C GLU A 750 0.64 -12.17 -17.01
N ALA A 751 1.32 -11.98 -15.88
CA ALA A 751 2.52 -12.73 -15.53
C ALA A 751 2.27 -14.13 -14.95
N GLU A 752 1.17 -14.32 -14.22
CA GLU A 752 0.77 -15.61 -13.62
C GLU A 752 -0.01 -16.52 -14.58
N ASP A 753 -0.80 -15.97 -15.50
CA ASP A 753 -1.51 -16.72 -16.56
C ASP A 753 -0.55 -17.36 -17.58
N LEU A 754 0.76 -17.05 -17.50
CA LEU A 754 1.83 -17.58 -18.34
C LEU A 754 2.82 -18.52 -17.58
N LEU A 755 2.48 -18.94 -16.34
CA LEU A 755 3.31 -19.80 -15.45
C LEU A 755 2.74 -21.21 -15.20
#